data_AF-A0A3P7FBH1-F1
#
_entry.id   AF-A0A3P7FBH1-F1
#
_cell.length_a   1.000
_cell.length_b   1.000
_cell.length_c   1.000
_cell.angle_alpha   90.00
_cell.angle_beta   90.00
_cell.angle_gamma   90.00
#
_symmetry.space_group_name_H-M   'P 1'
#
loop_
_entity.id
_entity.type
_entity.pdbx_description
1 polymer ?
#
loop_
_entity_poly.entity_id
_entity_poly.type
_entity_poly.pdbx_seq_one_letter_code
_entity_poly.pdbx_strand_id
1 'polypeptide(L)'
;MQQIFIELTLKAEQEEYISEGILWTPIEYFNNKIVCDLFESRKPPGIMCILDDICSQIHAQNEGADGQFLIELNKYMSQNEHYQSGAQCFIIKHYAGTVLYNIDGFCEKNRDTLYKDLITLMQQSNRQFFKQLFPEIVSSSGKKPTSFSSKIKNQANDLVDSLSKCAPHYVRCIKPNDTKRSLEWDEKRVLHQVEYLGLKENIRVRRAGFAYRRLFDKFLYRYSILTPKTWPSYRGNPREGVEIICQTVNMDLDQYQMGRTKIFIKNPESLFLLEEMRERKYDSYARVIQKAFKKFTARKRHAKLKEDACKLFLNKKERRRYSINRNFIGDYIGIEYHPALQALAGKKERIIFAATINKYDRRFKVSKIDFLITANKIVLIGREVEKKGLNKGKIIEVLKRQINFNDIDSIGLSPYQDNFIILNIHNSYTSLLETPLKTELINAINKRYYDKTDGRILPLNFNTSHQIILKKTRFGGGSRIVKFSKNDNGSSTQLFPKGKILFVYIGPGLSGNAKPTDERITMKGHYERNKISSLITHQTSSLSPQHVTTSNRVYPLINNNHTDINRNNGTTHLQNAICRYPEKPKPPLKPRLLPLVEALYSYEAQDTDELSFLVGDKFELVNKDSSGWWQGRMKNRTGLFPGNYVREL
;
A
#
# COMPACT_ATOMS: atom_id res chain seq x y z
N MET A 1 -18.24 -27.41 -31.55
CA MET A 1 -17.55 -26.35 -30.78
C MET A 1 -16.48 -26.86 -29.82
N GLN A 2 -16.80 -27.66 -28.79
CA GLN A 2 -15.77 -28.12 -27.83
C GLN A 2 -14.66 -28.96 -28.50
N GLN A 3 -15.02 -29.81 -29.47
CA GLN A 3 -14.05 -30.54 -30.28
C GLN A 3 -13.06 -29.59 -31.01
N ILE A 4 -13.58 -28.53 -31.65
CA ILE A 4 -12.76 -27.52 -32.34
C ILE A 4 -11.82 -26.83 -31.36
N PHE A 5 -12.30 -26.50 -30.15
CA PHE A 5 -11.47 -25.88 -29.12
C PHE A 5 -10.31 -26.80 -28.72
N ILE A 6 -10.61 -28.08 -28.42
CA ILE A 6 -9.62 -29.07 -28.03
C ILE A 6 -8.60 -29.26 -29.16
N GLU A 7 -9.07 -29.47 -30.39
CA GLU A 7 -8.22 -29.70 -31.56
C GLU A 7 -7.34 -28.49 -31.86
N LEU A 8 -7.91 -27.28 -32.01
CA LEU A 8 -7.13 -26.09 -32.34
C LEU A 8 -6.15 -25.71 -31.22
N THR A 9 -6.52 -25.88 -29.95
CA THR A 9 -5.63 -25.50 -28.84
C THR A 9 -4.49 -26.51 -28.71
N LEU A 10 -4.79 -27.81 -28.66
CA LEU A 10 -3.79 -28.85 -28.46
C LEU A 10 -2.89 -29.02 -29.68
N LYS A 11 -3.47 -29.02 -30.88
CA LYS A 11 -2.69 -29.14 -32.12
C LYS A 11 -1.76 -27.96 -32.29
N ALA A 12 -2.24 -26.73 -32.11
CA ALA A 12 -1.39 -25.55 -32.20
C ALA A 12 -0.30 -25.53 -31.12
N GLU A 13 -0.58 -26.03 -29.92
CA GLU A 13 0.40 -26.15 -28.84
C GLU A 13 1.48 -27.20 -29.17
N GLN A 14 1.09 -28.38 -29.66
CA GLN A 14 2.03 -29.41 -30.10
C GLN A 14 2.88 -28.95 -31.29
N GLU A 15 2.25 -28.33 -32.30
CA GLU A 15 2.94 -27.75 -33.45
C GLU A 15 3.93 -26.66 -33.00
N GLU A 16 3.57 -25.84 -32.02
CA GLU A 16 4.47 -24.84 -31.46
C GLU A 16 5.67 -25.49 -30.77
N TYR A 17 5.46 -26.52 -29.94
CA TYR A 17 6.57 -27.24 -29.29
C TYR A 17 7.49 -27.92 -30.30
N ILE A 18 6.94 -28.53 -31.35
CA ILE A 18 7.72 -29.09 -32.47
C ILE A 18 8.55 -27.99 -33.13
N SER A 19 7.91 -26.87 -33.49
CA SER A 19 8.57 -25.76 -34.19
C SER A 19 9.69 -25.12 -33.36
N GLU A 20 9.52 -25.08 -32.03
CA GLU A 20 10.45 -24.49 -31.08
C GLU A 20 11.49 -25.49 -30.56
N GLY A 21 11.38 -26.78 -30.91
CA GLY A 21 12.28 -27.83 -30.45
C GLY A 21 12.21 -28.11 -28.94
N ILE A 22 11.03 -27.93 -28.35
CA ILE A 22 10.76 -28.13 -26.92
C ILE A 22 10.46 -29.61 -26.67
N LEU A 23 10.98 -30.19 -25.58
CA LEU A 23 10.63 -31.54 -25.16
C LEU A 23 9.28 -31.49 -24.44
N TRP A 24 8.23 -32.07 -25.04
CA TRP A 24 6.90 -32.17 -24.43
C TRP A 24 6.47 -33.62 -24.24
N THR A 25 5.66 -33.87 -23.21
CA THR A 25 4.95 -35.14 -23.02
C THR A 25 3.60 -35.06 -23.74
N PRO A 26 3.25 -36.02 -24.60
CA PRO A 26 1.91 -36.06 -25.17
C PRO A 26 0.89 -36.20 -24.04
N ILE A 27 -0.07 -35.28 -24.01
CA ILE A 27 -1.12 -35.26 -23.00
C ILE A 27 -2.30 -36.03 -23.56
N GLU A 28 -2.68 -37.11 -22.89
CA GLU A 28 -3.93 -37.80 -23.20
C GLU A 28 -5.11 -36.87 -22.88
N TYR A 29 -5.95 -36.64 -23.87
CA TYR A 29 -7.17 -35.85 -23.74
C TYR A 29 -8.35 -36.64 -24.29
N PHE A 30 -9.53 -36.38 -23.74
CA PHE A 30 -10.76 -36.97 -24.27
C PHE A 30 -11.10 -36.36 -25.63
N ASN A 31 -11.08 -37.18 -26.68
CA ASN A 31 -11.49 -36.77 -28.01
C ASN A 31 -13.03 -36.77 -28.10
N ASN A 32 -13.63 -35.59 -28.03
CA ASN A 32 -15.09 -35.43 -28.11
C ASN A 32 -15.66 -35.76 -29.50
N LYS A 33 -14.82 -36.10 -30.50
CA LYS A 33 -15.26 -36.58 -31.80
C LYS A 33 -16.16 -37.81 -31.69
N ILE A 34 -15.94 -38.71 -30.72
CA ILE A 34 -16.77 -39.91 -30.52
C ILE A 34 -18.25 -39.53 -30.28
N VAL A 35 -18.48 -38.48 -29.48
CA VAL A 35 -19.83 -37.98 -29.20
C VAL A 35 -20.39 -37.19 -30.40
N CYS A 36 -19.56 -36.44 -31.13
CA CYS A 36 -20.01 -35.77 -32.36
C CYS A 36 -20.45 -36.79 -33.43
N ASP A 37 -19.67 -37.86 -33.61
CA ASP A 37 -19.94 -38.93 -34.56
C ASP A 37 -21.21 -39.70 -34.19
N LEU A 38 -21.53 -39.84 -32.89
CA LEU A 38 -22.80 -40.40 -32.41
C LEU A 38 -24.02 -39.66 -32.98
N PHE A 39 -23.94 -38.34 -33.17
CA PHE A 39 -25.03 -37.55 -33.74
C PHE A 39 -24.97 -37.47 -35.26
N GLU A 40 -23.79 -37.21 -35.82
CA GLU A 40 -23.64 -36.71 -37.20
C GLU A 40 -23.07 -37.73 -38.18
N SER A 41 -22.49 -38.84 -37.73
CA SER A 41 -21.84 -39.81 -38.62
C SER A 41 -22.84 -40.37 -39.64
N ARG A 42 -22.35 -40.69 -40.83
CA ARG A 42 -23.15 -41.36 -41.87
C ARG A 42 -22.84 -42.86 -41.93
N LYS A 43 -21.66 -43.28 -41.49
CA LYS A 43 -21.18 -44.66 -41.55
C LYS A 43 -20.28 -44.93 -40.34
N PRO A 44 -20.77 -45.63 -39.29
CA PRO A 44 -22.17 -46.05 -39.07
C PRO A 44 -23.13 -44.85 -38.96
N PRO A 45 -24.44 -45.03 -39.22
CA PRO A 45 -25.41 -43.93 -39.17
C PRO A 45 -25.55 -43.39 -37.73
N GLY A 46 -25.39 -42.08 -37.59
CA GLY A 46 -25.61 -41.34 -36.35
C GLY A 46 -27.10 -41.16 -36.03
N ILE A 47 -27.40 -40.66 -34.84
CA ILE A 47 -28.76 -40.40 -34.35
C ILE A 47 -29.56 -39.56 -35.35
N MET A 48 -28.96 -38.52 -35.93
CA MET A 48 -29.66 -37.63 -36.87
C MET A 48 -30.00 -38.33 -38.18
N CYS A 49 -29.13 -39.22 -38.68
CA CYS A 49 -29.41 -40.01 -39.88
C CYS A 49 -30.53 -41.02 -39.64
N ILE A 50 -30.50 -41.74 -38.50
CA ILE A 50 -31.55 -42.68 -38.12
C ILE A 50 -32.90 -41.96 -37.96
N LEU A 51 -32.90 -40.78 -37.33
CA LEU A 51 -34.10 -39.97 -37.15
C LEU A 51 -34.69 -39.51 -38.48
N ASP A 52 -33.85 -39.03 -39.41
CA ASP A 52 -34.29 -38.63 -40.75
C ASP A 52 -34.86 -39.81 -41.55
N ASP A 53 -34.22 -40.98 -41.48
CA ASP A 53 -34.66 -42.19 -42.16
C ASP A 53 -36.05 -42.63 -41.65
N ILE A 54 -36.26 -42.69 -40.33
CA ILE A 54 -37.55 -43.07 -39.73
C ILE A 54 -38.64 -42.04 -40.04
N CYS A 55 -38.33 -40.75 -39.91
CA CYS A 55 -39.25 -39.67 -40.27
C CYS A 55 -39.68 -39.74 -41.74
N SER A 56 -38.77 -40.21 -42.61
CA SER A 56 -39.04 -40.36 -44.03
C SER A 56 -39.85 -41.61 -44.35
N GLN A 57 -39.60 -42.74 -43.68
CA GLN A 57 -40.31 -44.01 -43.93
C GLN A 57 -41.77 -43.93 -43.45
N ILE A 58 -41.99 -43.30 -42.31
CA ILE A 58 -43.32 -43.17 -41.70
C ILE A 58 -43.95 -41.87 -42.20
N HIS A 59 -44.38 -41.86 -43.46
CA HIS A 59 -44.84 -40.68 -44.19
C HIS A 59 -46.09 -39.98 -43.61
N ALA A 60 -46.87 -40.61 -42.72
CA ALA A 60 -48.16 -40.07 -42.29
C ALA A 60 -48.69 -40.53 -40.92
N GLN A 61 -48.15 -41.61 -40.33
CA GLN A 61 -48.62 -42.10 -39.03
C GLN A 61 -47.77 -41.46 -37.93
N ASN A 62 -48.37 -40.60 -37.10
CA ASN A 62 -47.70 -40.06 -35.91
C ASN A 62 -47.63 -41.13 -34.79
N GLU A 63 -48.58 -42.05 -34.78
CA GLU A 63 -48.65 -43.09 -33.76
C GLU A 63 -47.52 -44.14 -33.96
N GLY A 64 -46.65 -44.25 -32.97
CA GLY A 64 -45.58 -45.25 -32.92
C GLY A 64 -44.28 -44.89 -33.63
N ALA A 65 -44.20 -43.76 -34.36
CA ALA A 65 -42.98 -43.37 -35.08
C ALA A 65 -41.77 -43.16 -34.16
N ASP A 66 -41.99 -42.48 -33.02
CA ASP A 66 -40.97 -42.25 -31.99
C ASP A 66 -40.50 -43.58 -31.36
N GLY A 67 -41.42 -44.53 -31.17
CA GLY A 67 -41.09 -45.88 -30.67
C GLY A 67 -40.20 -46.65 -31.64
N GLN A 68 -40.51 -46.59 -32.95
CA GLN A 68 -39.68 -47.20 -33.99
C GLN A 68 -38.29 -46.55 -34.07
N PHE A 69 -38.23 -45.23 -33.92
CA PHE A 69 -36.97 -44.51 -33.83
C PHE A 69 -36.11 -45.00 -32.66
N LEU A 70 -36.68 -45.17 -31.47
CA LEU A 70 -35.95 -45.71 -30.31
C LEU A 70 -35.45 -47.15 -30.54
N ILE A 71 -36.24 -48.01 -31.19
CA ILE A 71 -35.86 -49.39 -31.48
C ILE A 71 -34.65 -49.44 -32.44
N GLU A 72 -34.72 -48.74 -33.58
CA GLU A 72 -33.59 -48.69 -34.52
C GLU A 72 -32.37 -48.00 -33.91
N LEU A 73 -32.58 -46.94 -33.12
CA LEU A 73 -31.48 -46.25 -32.44
C LEU A 73 -30.76 -47.19 -31.45
N ASN A 74 -31.49 -47.95 -30.63
CA ASN A 74 -30.92 -48.95 -29.73
C ASN A 74 -30.13 -50.04 -30.49
N LYS A 75 -30.64 -50.48 -31.64
CA LYS A 75 -29.99 -51.48 -32.49
C LYS A 75 -28.63 -51.01 -33.01
N TYR A 76 -28.52 -49.77 -33.51
CA TYR A 76 -27.25 -49.23 -34.00
C TYR A 76 -26.29 -48.77 -32.90
N MET A 77 -26.81 -48.27 -31.77
CA MET A 77 -26.00 -47.56 -30.76
C MET A 77 -25.70 -48.35 -29.49
N SER A 78 -26.26 -49.55 -29.32
CA SER A 78 -26.06 -50.38 -28.11
C SER A 78 -24.61 -50.66 -27.74
N GLN A 79 -23.69 -50.69 -28.71
CA GLN A 79 -22.26 -50.93 -28.47
C GLN A 79 -21.45 -49.67 -28.15
N ASN A 80 -22.04 -48.47 -28.28
CA ASN A 80 -21.32 -47.22 -28.05
C ASN A 80 -21.29 -46.89 -26.55
N GLU A 81 -20.10 -46.72 -25.97
CA GLU A 81 -19.90 -46.42 -24.54
C GLU A 81 -20.63 -45.14 -24.07
N HIS A 82 -20.83 -44.19 -24.98
CA HIS A 82 -21.51 -42.92 -24.72
C HIS A 82 -23.03 -42.98 -24.85
N TYR A 83 -23.58 -44.12 -25.24
CA TYR A 83 -25.00 -44.35 -25.38
C TYR A 83 -25.51 -45.32 -24.31
N GLN A 84 -26.66 -45.02 -23.71
CA GLN A 84 -27.34 -45.92 -22.80
C GLN A 84 -28.84 -45.93 -23.10
N SER A 85 -29.41 -47.12 -23.25
CA SER A 85 -30.82 -47.33 -23.55
C SER A 85 -31.72 -47.13 -22.32
N GLY A 86 -32.96 -46.70 -22.58
CA GLY A 86 -34.05 -46.58 -21.60
C GLY A 86 -35.38 -47.00 -22.22
N ALA A 87 -36.44 -47.03 -21.41
CA ALA A 87 -37.75 -47.57 -21.83
C ALA A 87 -38.50 -46.65 -22.84
N GLN A 88 -38.54 -45.35 -22.58
CA GLN A 88 -39.10 -44.31 -23.45
C GLN A 88 -38.11 -43.15 -23.63
N CYS A 89 -36.84 -43.44 -23.40
CA CYS A 89 -35.79 -42.45 -23.39
C CYS A 89 -34.48 -43.11 -23.78
N PHE A 90 -33.51 -42.26 -24.11
CA PHE A 90 -32.12 -42.68 -24.24
C PHE A 90 -31.23 -41.66 -23.55
N ILE A 91 -30.07 -42.12 -23.12
CA ILE A 91 -29.11 -41.33 -22.37
C ILE A 91 -27.84 -41.20 -23.19
N ILE A 92 -27.36 -39.96 -23.31
CA ILE A 92 -26.08 -39.67 -23.95
C ILE A 92 -25.12 -39.11 -22.92
N LYS A 93 -23.95 -39.74 -22.81
CA LYS A 93 -22.83 -39.24 -21.99
C LYS A 93 -22.08 -38.17 -22.80
N HIS A 94 -22.58 -36.94 -22.75
CA HIS A 94 -21.89 -35.80 -23.36
C HIS A 94 -20.62 -35.46 -22.58
N TYR A 95 -19.72 -34.74 -23.24
CA TYR A 95 -18.52 -34.20 -22.60
C TYR A 95 -18.80 -33.42 -21.31
N ALA A 96 -19.89 -32.65 -21.29
CA ALA A 96 -20.26 -31.81 -20.15
C ALA A 96 -21.02 -32.57 -19.04
N GLY A 97 -21.44 -33.81 -19.32
CA GLY A 97 -22.26 -34.61 -18.41
C GLY A 97 -23.28 -35.49 -19.12
N THR A 98 -23.94 -36.33 -18.34
CA THR A 98 -24.96 -37.26 -18.81
C THR A 98 -26.30 -36.55 -19.01
N VAL A 99 -26.90 -36.67 -20.20
CA VAL A 99 -28.18 -36.05 -20.55
C VAL A 99 -29.19 -37.12 -20.93
N LEU A 100 -30.37 -37.06 -20.33
CA LEU A 100 -31.51 -37.91 -20.66
C LEU A 100 -32.37 -37.22 -21.72
N TYR A 101 -32.64 -37.93 -22.81
CA TYR A 101 -33.53 -37.51 -23.89
C TYR A 101 -34.80 -38.34 -23.87
N ASN A 102 -35.96 -37.69 -23.69
CA ASN A 102 -37.27 -38.34 -23.84
C ASN A 102 -37.59 -38.46 -25.34
N ILE A 103 -38.00 -39.64 -25.79
CA ILE A 103 -38.33 -39.92 -27.19
C ILE A 103 -39.56 -39.15 -27.70
N ASP A 104 -40.46 -38.72 -26.81
CA ASP A 104 -41.74 -38.12 -27.19
C ASP A 104 -41.58 -36.88 -28.09
N GLY A 105 -42.19 -36.93 -29.27
CA GLY A 105 -42.24 -35.83 -30.24
C GLY A 105 -40.93 -35.61 -30.99
N PHE A 106 -39.98 -36.55 -30.96
CA PHE A 106 -38.73 -36.45 -31.73
C PHE A 106 -39.00 -36.37 -33.23
N CYS A 107 -39.82 -37.28 -33.76
CA CYS A 107 -40.11 -37.34 -35.19
C CYS A 107 -40.92 -36.12 -35.66
N GLU A 108 -41.93 -35.71 -34.88
CA GLU A 108 -42.74 -34.53 -35.19
C GLU A 108 -41.86 -33.26 -35.25
N LYS A 109 -41.03 -33.02 -34.24
CA LYS A 109 -40.12 -31.87 -34.20
C LYS A 109 -39.07 -31.91 -35.31
N ASN A 110 -38.61 -33.10 -35.69
CA ASN A 110 -37.61 -33.22 -36.75
C ASN A 110 -38.17 -32.97 -38.15
N ARG A 111 -39.43 -33.31 -38.40
CA ARG A 111 -40.10 -33.04 -39.69
C ARG A 111 -40.13 -31.55 -40.01
N ASP A 112 -40.25 -30.69 -38.99
CA ASP A 112 -40.21 -29.22 -39.12
C ASP A 112 -41.14 -28.71 -40.23
N THR A 113 -42.29 -29.38 -40.39
CA THR A 113 -43.23 -29.14 -41.49
C THR A 113 -44.11 -27.96 -41.17
N LEU A 114 -43.97 -26.88 -41.93
CA LEU A 114 -45.01 -25.85 -42.04
C LEU A 114 -46.01 -26.29 -43.12
N TYR A 115 -47.28 -26.44 -42.75
CA TYR A 115 -48.30 -26.83 -43.71
C TYR A 115 -48.47 -25.76 -44.81
N LYS A 116 -48.63 -26.22 -46.06
CA LYS A 116 -48.69 -25.36 -47.26
C LYS A 116 -49.87 -24.39 -47.25
N ASP A 117 -50.97 -24.79 -46.64
CA ASP A 117 -52.15 -23.95 -46.41
C ASP A 117 -51.84 -22.80 -45.44
N LEU A 118 -51.04 -23.01 -44.40
CA LEU A 118 -50.58 -21.95 -43.49
C LEU A 118 -49.66 -20.95 -44.21
N ILE A 119 -48.77 -21.43 -45.08
CA ILE A 119 -47.95 -20.56 -45.94
C ILE A 119 -48.86 -19.70 -46.82
N THR A 120 -49.84 -20.34 -47.47
CA THR A 120 -50.79 -19.67 -48.36
C THR A 120 -51.63 -18.63 -47.59
N LEU A 121 -52.11 -18.98 -46.40
CA LEU A 121 -52.87 -18.11 -45.51
C LEU A 121 -52.05 -16.88 -45.10
N MET A 122 -50.78 -17.06 -44.73
CA MET A 122 -49.90 -15.95 -44.37
C MET A 122 -49.57 -15.05 -45.56
N GLN A 123 -49.46 -15.63 -46.77
CA GLN A 123 -49.27 -14.88 -48.02
C GLN A 123 -50.49 -14.06 -48.44
N GLN A 124 -51.70 -14.44 -48.00
CA GLN A 124 -52.93 -13.65 -48.19
C GLN A 124 -53.01 -12.41 -47.28
N SER A 125 -52.11 -12.25 -46.31
CA SER A 125 -52.12 -11.09 -45.42
C SER A 125 -51.94 -9.77 -46.18
N ASN A 126 -52.75 -8.76 -45.84
CA ASN A 126 -52.65 -7.41 -46.42
C ASN A 126 -51.38 -6.65 -45.98
N ARG A 127 -50.62 -7.15 -45.01
CA ARG A 127 -49.38 -6.50 -44.54
C ARG A 127 -48.16 -7.08 -45.27
N GLN A 128 -47.38 -6.22 -45.93
CA GLN A 128 -46.19 -6.60 -46.67
C GLN A 128 -45.14 -7.34 -45.82
N PHE A 129 -45.03 -6.99 -44.54
CA PHE A 129 -44.12 -7.65 -43.60
C PHE A 129 -44.37 -9.16 -43.52
N PHE A 130 -45.62 -9.61 -43.43
CA PHE A 130 -45.92 -11.04 -43.39
C PHE A 130 -45.58 -11.73 -44.72
N LYS A 131 -45.86 -11.10 -45.87
CA LYS A 131 -45.46 -11.65 -47.18
C LYS A 131 -43.95 -11.84 -47.31
N GLN A 132 -43.15 -10.94 -46.72
CA GLN A 132 -41.69 -11.05 -46.70
C GLN A 132 -41.19 -12.21 -45.82
N LEU A 133 -41.92 -12.57 -44.76
CA LEU A 133 -41.54 -13.69 -43.89
C LEU A 133 -41.76 -15.07 -44.54
N PHE A 134 -42.61 -15.16 -45.57
CA PHE A 134 -42.94 -16.41 -46.28
C PHE A 134 -42.66 -16.30 -47.79
N PRO A 135 -41.38 -16.24 -48.22
CA PRO A 135 -41.02 -16.07 -49.63
C PRO A 135 -41.23 -17.34 -50.49
N GLU A 136 -41.69 -18.44 -49.88
CA GLU A 136 -41.78 -19.76 -50.53
C GLU A 136 -42.84 -19.81 -51.63
N ILE A 137 -42.48 -20.40 -52.77
CA ILE A 137 -43.42 -20.66 -53.88
C ILE A 137 -44.11 -22.00 -53.60
N VAL A 138 -45.35 -21.97 -53.13
CA VAL A 138 -46.13 -23.16 -52.71
C VAL A 138 -46.28 -24.20 -53.83
N SER A 139 -46.08 -23.80 -55.09
CA SER A 139 -46.22 -24.61 -56.31
C SER A 139 -45.13 -25.68 -56.52
N SER A 140 -43.96 -25.60 -55.89
CA SER A 140 -42.88 -26.56 -56.14
C SER A 140 -43.11 -27.88 -55.40
N SER A 141 -43.56 -28.91 -56.13
CA SER A 141 -43.85 -30.27 -55.66
C SER A 141 -42.62 -31.20 -55.55
N GLY A 142 -41.40 -30.72 -55.75
CA GLY A 142 -40.24 -31.61 -55.98
C GLY A 142 -39.19 -31.73 -54.87
N LYS A 143 -39.02 -30.75 -53.98
CA LYS A 143 -37.97 -30.81 -52.94
C LYS A 143 -38.60 -31.14 -51.59
N LYS A 144 -38.22 -32.28 -51.01
CA LYS A 144 -38.58 -32.62 -49.62
C LYS A 144 -38.16 -31.46 -48.70
N PRO A 145 -38.99 -31.05 -47.72
CA PRO A 145 -38.56 -30.10 -46.70
C PRO A 145 -37.28 -30.62 -46.03
N THR A 146 -36.31 -29.75 -45.81
CA THR A 146 -35.14 -30.12 -45.01
C THR A 146 -35.58 -30.37 -43.57
N SER A 147 -35.16 -31.51 -43.00
CA SER A 147 -35.40 -31.80 -41.59
C SER A 147 -34.69 -30.82 -40.67
N PHE A 148 -35.18 -30.70 -39.45
CA PHE A 148 -34.54 -29.88 -38.41
C PHE A 148 -33.12 -30.34 -38.11
N SER A 149 -32.89 -31.66 -38.03
CA SER A 149 -31.57 -32.27 -37.86
C SER A 149 -30.60 -31.85 -38.97
N SER A 150 -31.04 -31.88 -40.23
CA SER A 150 -30.25 -31.46 -41.39
C SER A 150 -29.95 -29.97 -41.35
N LYS A 151 -30.91 -29.12 -40.95
CA LYS A 151 -30.67 -27.68 -40.73
C LYS A 151 -29.60 -27.44 -39.66
N ILE A 152 -29.73 -28.07 -38.49
CA ILE A 152 -28.76 -27.96 -37.40
C ILE A 152 -27.37 -28.41 -37.86
N LYS A 153 -27.29 -29.57 -38.50
CA LYS A 153 -26.02 -30.13 -38.98
C LYS A 153 -25.33 -29.21 -39.98
N ASN A 154 -26.09 -28.68 -40.95
CA ASN A 154 -25.52 -27.77 -41.95
C ASN A 154 -25.06 -26.46 -41.30
N GLN A 155 -25.88 -25.84 -40.44
CA GLN A 155 -25.50 -24.62 -39.72
C GLN A 155 -24.28 -24.81 -38.81
N ALA A 156 -24.17 -25.96 -38.15
CA ALA A 156 -23.02 -26.29 -37.31
C ALA A 156 -21.75 -26.46 -38.17
N ASN A 157 -21.83 -27.14 -39.31
CA ASN A 157 -20.69 -27.31 -40.23
C ASN A 157 -20.28 -25.99 -40.88
N ASP A 158 -21.23 -25.17 -41.33
CA ASP A 158 -20.94 -23.83 -41.88
C ASP A 158 -20.23 -22.95 -40.85
N LEU A 159 -20.62 -23.05 -39.57
CA LEU A 159 -19.95 -22.38 -38.46
C LEU A 159 -18.53 -22.93 -38.24
N VAL A 160 -18.34 -24.25 -38.26
CA VAL A 160 -17.01 -24.90 -38.12
C VAL A 160 -16.07 -24.45 -39.24
N ASP A 161 -16.55 -24.45 -40.49
CA ASP A 161 -15.78 -24.05 -41.67
C ASP A 161 -15.40 -22.57 -41.60
N SER A 162 -16.31 -21.72 -41.13
CA SER A 162 -16.05 -20.29 -40.92
C SER A 162 -15.00 -20.06 -39.82
N LEU A 163 -15.06 -20.81 -38.73
CA LEU A 163 -14.08 -20.73 -37.64
C LEU A 163 -12.70 -21.24 -38.05
N SER A 164 -12.64 -22.31 -38.84
CA SER A 164 -11.39 -22.91 -39.33
C SER A 164 -10.59 -22.00 -40.27
N LYS A 165 -11.24 -21.01 -40.91
CA LYS A 165 -10.57 -19.99 -41.75
C LYS A 165 -9.88 -18.89 -40.94
N CYS A 166 -10.12 -18.81 -39.64
CA CYS A 166 -9.64 -17.73 -38.78
C CYS A 166 -8.72 -18.27 -37.67
N ALA A 167 -8.00 -17.38 -36.98
CA ALA A 167 -7.34 -17.70 -35.72
C ALA A 167 -8.28 -17.33 -34.54
N PRO A 168 -9.00 -18.29 -33.93
CA PRO A 168 -10.01 -17.97 -32.93
C PRO A 168 -9.40 -17.60 -31.58
N HIS A 169 -10.02 -16.64 -30.90
CA HIS A 169 -9.77 -16.33 -29.49
C HIS A 169 -10.97 -16.78 -28.64
N TYR A 170 -10.73 -17.65 -27.67
CA TYR A 170 -11.78 -18.18 -26.80
C TYR A 170 -11.86 -17.42 -25.49
N VAL A 171 -13.01 -16.78 -25.24
CA VAL A 171 -13.34 -16.13 -23.97
C VAL A 171 -14.48 -16.91 -23.31
N ARG A 172 -14.25 -17.40 -22.09
CA ARG A 172 -15.26 -18.09 -21.29
C ARG A 172 -15.87 -17.08 -20.32
N CYS A 173 -17.18 -16.88 -20.42
CA CYS A 173 -17.92 -16.01 -19.53
C CYS A 173 -18.69 -16.86 -18.52
N ILE A 174 -18.61 -16.49 -17.23
CA ILE A 174 -19.33 -17.16 -16.14
C ILE A 174 -20.37 -16.20 -15.59
N LYS A 175 -21.62 -16.63 -15.52
CA LYS A 175 -22.69 -15.86 -14.88
C LYS A 175 -22.61 -16.06 -13.35
N PRO A 176 -22.41 -15.00 -12.54
CA PRO A 176 -22.25 -15.15 -11.10
C PRO A 176 -23.56 -15.48 -10.38
N ASN A 177 -24.71 -15.06 -10.90
CA ASN A 177 -26.05 -15.31 -10.35
C ASN A 177 -27.11 -15.18 -11.45
N ASP A 178 -28.27 -15.83 -11.30
CA ASP A 178 -29.34 -15.74 -12.29
C ASP A 178 -30.19 -14.46 -12.22
N THR A 179 -30.22 -13.83 -11.05
CA THR A 179 -30.98 -12.62 -10.69
C THR A 179 -30.41 -11.31 -11.28
N LYS A 180 -29.21 -11.36 -11.87
CA LYS A 180 -28.45 -10.22 -12.41
C LYS A 180 -28.12 -9.13 -11.38
N ARG A 181 -27.98 -9.48 -10.08
CA ARG A 181 -27.63 -8.51 -9.03
C ARG A 181 -26.11 -8.40 -8.86
N SER A 182 -25.64 -7.20 -8.53
CA SER A 182 -24.23 -6.95 -8.22
C SER A 182 -23.85 -7.57 -6.87
N LEU A 183 -22.61 -8.08 -6.76
CA LEU A 183 -22.04 -8.68 -5.54
C LEU A 183 -22.79 -9.91 -5.00
N GLU A 184 -23.72 -10.49 -5.77
CA GLU A 184 -24.39 -11.75 -5.46
C GLU A 184 -23.65 -12.90 -6.17
N TRP A 185 -23.32 -13.95 -5.42
CA TRP A 185 -22.59 -15.12 -5.90
C TRP A 185 -23.37 -16.39 -5.62
N ASP A 186 -23.83 -17.05 -6.67
CA ASP A 186 -24.46 -18.36 -6.59
C ASP A 186 -23.41 -19.43 -6.92
N GLU A 187 -22.83 -20.00 -5.85
CA GLU A 187 -21.76 -20.98 -5.96
C GLU A 187 -22.19 -22.21 -6.76
N LYS A 188 -23.41 -22.72 -6.55
CA LYS A 188 -23.93 -23.90 -7.27
C LYS A 188 -24.07 -23.60 -8.76
N ARG A 189 -24.59 -22.42 -9.09
CA ARG A 189 -24.77 -22.00 -10.48
C ARG A 189 -23.43 -21.78 -11.18
N VAL A 190 -22.46 -21.18 -10.49
CA VAL A 190 -21.11 -20.99 -11.03
C VAL A 190 -20.40 -22.33 -11.19
N LEU A 191 -20.42 -23.20 -10.19
CA LEU A 191 -19.79 -24.52 -10.22
C LEU A 191 -20.30 -25.34 -11.40
N HIS A 192 -21.63 -25.44 -11.56
CA HIS A 192 -22.24 -26.13 -12.69
C HIS A 192 -21.76 -25.57 -14.04
N GLN A 193 -21.60 -24.23 -14.18
CA GLN A 193 -21.06 -23.64 -15.41
C GLN A 193 -19.58 -23.99 -15.62
N VAL A 194 -18.76 -23.96 -14.56
CA VAL A 194 -17.33 -24.30 -14.62
C VAL A 194 -17.13 -25.76 -15.06
N GLU A 195 -17.93 -26.67 -14.51
CA GLU A 195 -17.97 -28.08 -14.88
C GLU A 195 -18.45 -28.26 -16.32
N TYR A 196 -19.58 -27.65 -16.69
CA TYR A 196 -20.19 -27.76 -18.02
C TYR A 196 -19.29 -27.21 -19.15
N LEU A 197 -18.52 -26.15 -18.86
CA LEU A 197 -17.54 -25.59 -19.78
C LEU A 197 -16.22 -26.40 -19.84
N GLY A 198 -16.07 -27.42 -19.00
CA GLY A 198 -14.87 -28.25 -18.89
C GLY A 198 -13.63 -27.46 -18.47
N LEU A 199 -13.79 -26.37 -17.71
CA LEU A 199 -12.65 -25.47 -17.41
C LEU A 199 -11.55 -26.18 -16.64
N LYS A 200 -11.89 -27.08 -15.72
CA LYS A 200 -10.93 -27.89 -14.96
C LYS A 200 -10.05 -28.73 -15.89
N GLU A 201 -10.66 -29.40 -16.86
CA GLU A 201 -9.94 -30.24 -17.82
C GLU A 201 -9.09 -29.39 -18.77
N ASN A 202 -9.63 -28.28 -19.26
CA ASN A 202 -8.88 -27.32 -20.08
C ASN A 202 -7.64 -26.79 -19.34
N ILE A 203 -7.76 -26.51 -18.04
CA ILE A 203 -6.63 -26.07 -17.20
C ILE A 203 -5.65 -27.24 -16.97
N ARG A 204 -6.14 -28.46 -16.73
CA ARG A 204 -5.30 -29.66 -16.55
C ARG A 204 -4.42 -29.90 -17.76
N VAL A 205 -5.01 -29.85 -18.96
CA VAL A 205 -4.30 -29.96 -20.23
C VAL A 205 -3.25 -28.85 -20.36
N ARG A 206 -3.59 -27.59 -20.09
CA ARG A 206 -2.59 -26.49 -20.14
C ARG A 206 -1.50 -26.57 -19.09
N ARG A 207 -1.77 -27.12 -17.90
CA ARG A 207 -0.78 -27.31 -16.82
C ARG A 207 0.17 -28.47 -17.10
N ALA A 208 -0.27 -29.48 -17.83
CA ALA A 208 0.60 -30.57 -18.24
C ALA A 208 1.60 -30.13 -19.33
N GLY A 209 1.25 -29.08 -20.09
CA GLY A 209 2.16 -28.34 -20.96
C GLY A 209 2.92 -27.23 -20.22
N PHE A 210 3.32 -26.18 -20.95
CA PHE A 210 3.96 -24.99 -20.38
C PHE A 210 2.92 -23.90 -20.13
N ALA A 211 2.73 -23.53 -18.87
CA ALA A 211 1.75 -22.52 -18.46
C ALA A 211 2.00 -21.13 -19.08
N TYR A 212 3.25 -20.79 -19.39
CA TYR A 212 3.61 -19.49 -19.93
C TYR A 212 4.63 -19.58 -21.05
N ARG A 213 4.44 -18.78 -22.11
CA ARG A 213 5.31 -18.72 -23.28
C ARG A 213 5.48 -17.28 -23.76
N ARG A 214 6.72 -16.89 -24.07
CA ARG A 214 7.02 -15.53 -24.55
C ARG A 214 8.28 -15.49 -25.40
N LEU A 215 8.28 -14.64 -26.43
CA LEU A 215 9.48 -14.32 -27.20
C LEU A 215 10.59 -13.82 -26.28
N PHE A 216 11.84 -14.19 -26.58
CA PHE A 216 13.00 -13.82 -25.77
C PHE A 216 13.12 -12.30 -25.57
N ASP A 217 12.97 -11.51 -26.64
CA ASP A 217 13.04 -10.04 -26.54
C ASP A 217 12.00 -9.44 -25.60
N LYS A 218 10.76 -9.92 -25.69
CA LYS A 218 9.66 -9.43 -24.84
C LYS A 218 9.84 -9.86 -23.38
N PHE A 219 10.40 -11.04 -23.15
CA PHE A 219 10.72 -11.52 -21.80
C PHE A 219 11.88 -10.72 -21.19
N LEU A 220 12.97 -10.57 -21.95
CA LEU A 220 14.14 -9.80 -21.57
C LEU A 220 13.78 -8.34 -21.28
N TYR A 221 12.98 -7.69 -22.13
CA TYR A 221 12.51 -6.33 -21.88
C TYR A 221 11.77 -6.20 -20.53
N ARG A 222 10.92 -7.17 -20.19
CA ARG A 222 10.13 -7.15 -18.96
C ARG A 222 10.97 -7.39 -17.70
N TYR A 223 11.89 -8.36 -17.76
CA TYR A 223 12.59 -8.88 -16.59
C TYR A 223 14.08 -8.49 -16.52
N SER A 224 14.60 -7.71 -17.49
CA SER A 224 15.99 -7.25 -17.49
C SER A 224 16.40 -6.55 -16.19
N ILE A 225 15.46 -5.84 -15.55
CA ILE A 225 15.66 -5.13 -14.28
C ILE A 225 16.07 -6.03 -13.10
N LEU A 226 15.86 -7.36 -13.20
CA LEU A 226 16.17 -8.30 -12.13
C LEU A 226 17.67 -8.43 -11.87
N THR A 227 18.51 -8.25 -12.91
CA THR A 227 19.95 -8.46 -12.81
C THR A 227 20.76 -7.31 -13.43
N PRO A 228 21.81 -6.81 -12.75
CA PRO A 228 22.70 -5.79 -13.30
C PRO A 228 23.41 -6.22 -14.59
N LYS A 229 23.47 -7.53 -14.89
CA LYS A 229 24.05 -8.05 -16.12
C LYS A 229 23.21 -7.72 -17.36
N THR A 230 21.90 -7.55 -17.20
CA THR A 230 20.97 -7.23 -18.30
C THR A 230 20.36 -5.82 -18.20
N TRP A 231 20.39 -5.20 -17.03
CA TRP A 231 19.89 -3.84 -16.79
C TRP A 231 21.03 -2.81 -16.78
N PRO A 232 20.88 -1.60 -17.36
CA PRO A 232 19.67 -1.02 -17.98
C PRO A 232 19.49 -1.33 -19.47
N SER A 233 20.53 -1.81 -20.13
CA SER A 233 20.50 -2.16 -21.55
C SER A 233 21.33 -3.41 -21.76
N TYR A 234 20.71 -4.46 -22.29
CA TYR A 234 21.39 -5.66 -22.74
C TYR A 234 21.60 -5.60 -24.26
N ARG A 235 22.82 -5.89 -24.73
CA ARG A 235 23.20 -5.81 -26.16
C ARG A 235 23.62 -7.17 -26.75
N GLY A 236 23.54 -8.25 -25.98
CA GLY A 236 23.88 -9.61 -26.43
C GLY A 236 22.70 -10.32 -27.09
N ASN A 237 22.84 -11.63 -27.30
CA ASN A 237 21.76 -12.47 -27.82
C ASN A 237 20.58 -12.50 -26.83
N PRO A 238 19.35 -12.17 -27.25
CA PRO A 238 18.18 -12.20 -26.37
C PRO A 238 18.01 -13.50 -25.58
N ARG A 239 18.34 -14.65 -26.19
CA ARG A 239 18.27 -15.97 -25.55
C ARG A 239 19.20 -16.07 -24.33
N GLU A 240 20.45 -15.65 -24.47
CA GLU A 240 21.44 -15.63 -23.38
C GLU A 240 21.03 -14.64 -22.29
N GLY A 241 20.48 -13.49 -22.67
CA GLY A 241 19.95 -12.51 -21.72
C GLY A 241 18.83 -13.09 -20.85
N VAL A 242 17.93 -13.88 -21.44
CA VAL A 242 16.88 -14.60 -20.70
C VAL A 242 17.47 -15.66 -19.78
N GLU A 243 18.46 -16.42 -20.23
CA GLU A 243 19.13 -17.43 -19.40
C GLU A 243 19.79 -16.81 -18.16
N ILE A 244 20.48 -15.68 -18.32
CA ILE A 244 21.08 -14.93 -17.21
C ILE A 244 20.01 -14.50 -16.19
N ILE A 245 18.82 -14.11 -16.65
CA ILE A 245 17.70 -13.74 -15.78
C ILE A 245 17.21 -14.96 -14.99
N CYS A 246 16.94 -16.09 -15.66
CA CYS A 246 16.50 -17.32 -15.00
C CYS A 246 17.51 -17.80 -13.95
N GLN A 247 18.80 -17.78 -14.29
CA GLN A 247 19.88 -18.12 -13.35
C GLN A 247 19.96 -17.15 -12.17
N THR A 248 19.81 -15.84 -12.39
CA THR A 248 19.89 -14.85 -11.30
C THR A 248 18.75 -15.02 -10.28
N VAL A 249 17.59 -15.48 -10.74
CA VAL A 249 16.41 -15.72 -9.89
C VAL A 249 16.46 -17.10 -9.23
N ASN A 250 17.50 -17.90 -9.49
CA ASN A 250 17.60 -19.31 -9.09
C ASN A 250 16.38 -20.13 -9.52
N MET A 251 15.93 -19.94 -10.76
CA MET A 251 14.87 -20.77 -11.32
C MET A 251 15.45 -22.13 -11.72
N ASP A 252 14.86 -23.22 -11.20
CA ASP A 252 15.30 -24.57 -11.52
C ASP A 252 15.13 -24.88 -13.02
N LEU A 253 16.06 -25.69 -13.57
CA LEU A 253 16.13 -26.00 -14.99
C LEU A 253 14.94 -26.83 -15.50
N ASP A 254 14.20 -27.50 -14.62
CA ASP A 254 12.99 -28.26 -14.97
C ASP A 254 11.73 -27.37 -15.04
N GLN A 255 11.80 -26.14 -14.52
CA GLN A 255 10.70 -25.18 -14.50
C GLN A 255 10.60 -24.37 -15.78
N TYR A 256 11.66 -24.33 -16.60
CA TYR A 256 11.64 -23.63 -17.87
C TYR A 256 12.40 -24.39 -18.96
N GLN A 257 11.98 -24.20 -20.21
CA GLN A 257 12.72 -24.68 -21.37
C GLN A 257 12.91 -23.53 -22.37
N MET A 258 14.07 -23.55 -23.02
CA MET A 258 14.47 -22.57 -24.03
C MET A 258 14.18 -23.14 -25.41
N GLY A 259 13.24 -22.52 -26.12
CA GLY A 259 12.94 -22.84 -27.51
C GLY A 259 13.93 -22.19 -28.47
N ARG A 260 13.57 -22.16 -29.75
CA ARG A 260 14.33 -21.46 -30.79
C ARG A 260 14.17 -19.95 -30.69
N THR A 261 12.96 -19.48 -30.40
CA THR A 261 12.60 -18.04 -30.36
C THR A 261 11.92 -17.59 -29.07
N LYS A 262 11.46 -18.55 -28.25
CA LYS A 262 10.67 -18.29 -27.04
C LYS A 262 11.21 -19.02 -25.81
N ILE A 263 10.95 -18.45 -24.64
CA ILE A 263 11.03 -19.14 -23.36
C ILE A 263 9.66 -19.73 -23.01
N PHE A 264 9.69 -20.95 -22.48
CA PHE A 264 8.54 -21.68 -21.99
C PHE A 264 8.72 -21.95 -20.50
N ILE A 265 7.76 -21.55 -19.67
CA ILE A 265 7.76 -21.77 -18.22
C ILE A 265 6.65 -22.77 -17.90
N LYS A 266 7.02 -23.83 -17.20
CA LYS A 266 6.16 -24.98 -16.89
C LYS A 266 5.09 -24.59 -15.87
N ASN A 267 5.52 -24.10 -14.72
CA ASN A 267 4.65 -23.81 -13.58
C ASN A 267 4.37 -22.31 -13.43
N PRO A 268 3.13 -21.90 -13.12
CA PRO A 268 2.78 -20.50 -12.89
C PRO A 268 3.50 -19.89 -11.67
N GLU A 269 3.87 -20.70 -10.67
CA GLU A 269 4.60 -20.29 -9.48
C GLU A 269 5.96 -19.65 -9.84
N SER A 270 6.68 -20.22 -10.81
CA SER A 270 7.94 -19.67 -11.31
C SER A 270 7.76 -18.33 -12.02
N LEU A 271 6.62 -18.13 -12.69
CA LEU A 271 6.26 -16.84 -13.27
C LEU A 271 5.94 -15.80 -12.17
N PHE A 272 5.19 -16.20 -11.14
CA PHE A 272 4.89 -15.31 -10.01
C PHE A 272 6.16 -14.89 -9.26
N LEU A 273 7.13 -15.79 -9.09
CA LEU A 273 8.43 -15.47 -8.52
C LEU A 273 9.14 -14.35 -9.31
N LEU A 274 9.12 -14.41 -10.64
CA LEU A 274 9.72 -13.36 -11.50
C LEU A 274 9.03 -12.01 -11.31
N GLU A 275 7.70 -11.99 -11.25
CA GLU A 275 6.92 -10.77 -11.03
C GLU A 275 7.19 -10.17 -9.64
N GLU A 276 7.20 -10.99 -8.60
CA GLU A 276 7.45 -10.54 -7.23
C GLU A 276 8.87 -9.96 -7.08
N MET A 277 9.87 -10.66 -7.63
CA MET A 277 11.26 -10.17 -7.62
C MET A 277 11.39 -8.84 -8.37
N ARG A 278 10.62 -8.65 -9.43
CA ARG A 278 10.59 -7.40 -10.21
C ARG A 278 9.95 -6.27 -9.43
N GLU A 279 8.83 -6.51 -8.75
CA GLU A 279 8.21 -5.53 -7.85
C GLU A 279 9.15 -5.08 -6.73
N ARG A 280 9.89 -6.01 -6.11
CA ARG A 280 10.91 -5.69 -5.10
C ARG A 280 12.02 -4.78 -5.63
N LYS A 281 12.44 -4.93 -6.89
CA LYS A 281 13.41 -4.02 -7.51
C LYS A 281 12.86 -2.60 -7.64
N TYR A 282 11.59 -2.43 -8.03
CA TYR A 282 10.97 -1.11 -8.09
C TYR A 282 10.88 -0.43 -6.73
N ASP A 283 10.59 -1.16 -5.66
CA ASP A 283 10.58 -0.59 -4.30
C ASP A 283 11.95 0.00 -3.93
N SER A 284 13.05 -0.69 -4.25
CA SER A 284 14.40 -0.16 -4.02
C SER A 284 14.64 1.17 -4.74
N TYR A 285 14.27 1.27 -6.02
CA TYR A 285 14.38 2.52 -6.77
C TYR A 285 13.45 3.62 -6.22
N ALA A 286 12.23 3.26 -5.81
CA ALA A 286 11.31 4.18 -5.17
C ALA A 286 11.92 4.76 -3.87
N ARG A 287 12.59 3.94 -3.05
CA ARG A 287 13.29 4.39 -1.83
C ARG A 287 14.42 5.37 -2.14
N VAL A 288 15.17 5.16 -3.22
CA VAL A 288 16.22 6.12 -3.66
C VAL A 288 15.60 7.48 -3.99
N ILE A 289 14.53 7.50 -4.77
CA ILE A 289 13.79 8.72 -5.14
C ILE A 289 13.22 9.39 -3.89
N GLN A 290 12.55 8.64 -3.02
CA GLN A 290 11.98 9.14 -1.77
C GLN A 290 13.05 9.75 -0.86
N LYS A 291 14.22 9.10 -0.71
CA LYS A 291 15.34 9.62 0.08
C LYS A 291 15.86 10.93 -0.50
N ALA A 292 16.03 11.02 -1.82
CA ALA A 292 16.45 12.23 -2.51
C ALA A 292 15.43 13.37 -2.31
N PHE A 293 14.14 13.08 -2.48
CA PHE A 293 13.05 14.05 -2.32
C PHE A 293 12.88 14.53 -0.87
N LYS A 294 12.92 13.62 0.11
CA LYS A 294 12.89 13.95 1.54
C LYS A 294 14.07 14.85 1.91
N LYS A 295 15.28 14.54 1.41
CA LYS A 295 16.49 15.35 1.60
C LYS A 295 16.34 16.74 0.99
N PHE A 296 15.84 16.84 -0.24
CA PHE A 296 15.58 18.12 -0.91
C PHE A 296 14.58 18.97 -0.12
N THR A 297 13.44 18.40 0.26
CA THR A 297 12.38 19.08 1.01
C THR A 297 12.87 19.55 2.38
N ALA A 298 13.60 18.69 3.10
CA ALA A 298 14.21 19.03 4.38
C ALA A 298 15.22 20.18 4.25
N ARG A 299 16.08 20.15 3.21
CA ARG A 299 17.05 21.24 2.93
C ARG A 299 16.36 22.56 2.62
N LYS A 300 15.35 22.54 1.75
CA LYS A 300 14.58 23.74 1.39
C LYS A 300 13.92 24.36 2.63
N ARG A 301 13.30 23.52 3.47
CA ARG A 301 12.71 23.95 4.74
C ARG A 301 13.75 24.53 5.69
N HIS A 302 14.92 23.89 5.80
CA HIS A 302 16.01 24.34 6.67
C HIS A 302 16.58 25.68 6.24
N ALA A 303 16.84 25.86 4.94
CA ALA A 303 17.31 27.13 4.37
C ALA A 303 16.33 28.28 4.67
N LYS A 304 15.04 28.04 4.45
CA LYS A 304 13.98 29.02 4.78
C LYS A 304 13.98 29.38 6.27
N LEU A 305 14.07 28.40 7.17
CA LEU A 305 14.12 28.66 8.61
C LEU A 305 15.35 29.47 9.02
N LYS A 306 16.51 29.21 8.41
CA LYS A 306 17.73 30.00 8.64
C LYS A 306 17.58 31.44 8.14
N GLU A 307 16.99 31.64 6.96
CA GLU A 307 16.73 32.95 6.39
C GLU A 307 15.75 33.76 7.26
N ASP A 308 14.61 33.15 7.62
CA ASP A 308 13.60 33.75 8.49
C ASP A 308 14.22 34.16 9.85
N ALA A 309 15.01 33.27 10.44
CA ALA A 309 15.72 33.57 11.67
C ALA A 309 16.78 34.68 11.50
N CYS A 310 17.50 34.72 10.37
CA CYS A 310 18.46 35.78 10.08
C CYS A 310 17.76 37.15 9.97
N LYS A 311 16.64 37.23 9.23
CA LYS A 311 15.84 38.46 9.05
C LYS A 311 15.41 39.09 10.38
N LEU A 312 15.09 38.29 11.39
CA LEU A 312 14.67 38.81 12.71
C LEU A 312 15.74 39.63 13.42
N PHE A 313 17.02 39.32 13.22
CA PHE A 313 18.13 39.91 13.99
C PHE A 313 19.12 40.70 13.14
N LEU A 314 19.02 40.64 11.81
CA LEU A 314 19.93 41.31 10.89
C LEU A 314 20.03 42.80 11.22
N ASN A 315 21.25 43.30 11.40
CA ASN A 315 21.57 44.70 11.72
C ASN A 315 20.96 45.23 13.04
N LYS A 316 20.37 44.36 13.87
CA LYS A 316 19.73 44.77 15.15
C LYS A 316 20.53 44.39 16.39
N LYS A 317 21.46 43.43 16.27
CA LYS A 317 22.22 42.86 17.39
C LYS A 317 23.46 42.12 16.92
N GLU A 318 24.54 42.14 17.69
CA GLU A 318 25.71 41.27 17.50
C GLU A 318 25.34 39.77 17.50
N ARG A 319 25.99 39.01 16.62
CA ARG A 319 25.67 37.60 16.40
C ARG A 319 26.68 36.69 17.09
N ARG A 320 26.20 35.60 17.71
CA ARG A 320 27.09 34.54 18.22
C ARG A 320 27.51 33.64 17.08
N ARG A 321 28.79 33.24 17.02
CA ARG A 321 29.33 32.27 16.03
C ARG A 321 28.44 31.02 15.92
N TYR A 322 28.11 30.40 17.05
CA TYR A 322 27.28 29.18 17.09
C TYR A 322 25.77 29.40 16.92
N SER A 323 25.30 30.63 16.72
CA SER A 323 23.87 30.92 16.50
C SER A 323 23.49 31.01 15.03
N ILE A 324 24.45 31.31 14.15
CA ILE A 324 24.21 31.60 12.73
C ILE A 324 24.00 30.30 11.93
N ASN A 325 24.90 29.34 12.10
CA ASN A 325 24.91 28.09 11.33
C ASN A 325 24.34 26.89 12.07
N ARG A 326 23.68 27.09 13.22
CA ARG A 326 23.08 26.00 14.01
C ARG A 326 21.92 25.34 13.26
N ASN A 327 21.82 24.02 13.39
CA ASN A 327 20.66 23.26 12.92
C ASN A 327 19.51 23.37 13.94
N PHE A 328 18.32 23.74 13.46
CA PHE A 328 17.12 23.82 14.30
C PHE A 328 16.50 22.44 14.44
N ILE A 329 16.50 21.92 15.67
CA ILE A 329 15.98 20.58 15.98
C ILE A 329 14.49 20.69 16.39
N GLY A 330 14.07 21.82 16.97
CA GLY A 330 12.76 21.97 17.59
C GLY A 330 12.73 21.34 18.97
N ASP A 331 12.72 20.02 19.06
CA ASP A 331 12.64 19.29 20.33
C ASP A 331 14.03 18.85 20.81
N TYR A 332 14.56 19.57 21.80
CA TYR A 332 15.84 19.30 22.48
C TYR A 332 15.67 18.50 23.77
N ILE A 333 14.43 18.19 24.17
CA ILE A 333 14.14 17.38 25.36
C ILE A 333 13.89 15.92 24.95
N GLY A 334 13.29 15.69 23.78
CA GLY A 334 12.80 14.38 23.36
C GLY A 334 11.50 14.06 24.09
N ILE A 335 10.45 14.85 23.85
CA ILE A 335 9.16 14.74 24.55
C ILE A 335 8.53 13.36 24.37
N GLU A 336 8.82 12.67 23.26
CA GLU A 336 8.43 11.28 23.05
C GLU A 336 8.86 10.35 24.21
N TYR A 337 10.02 10.61 24.82
CA TYR A 337 10.54 9.87 25.98
C TYR A 337 10.09 10.47 27.33
N HIS A 338 9.31 11.55 27.33
CA HIS A 338 8.86 12.27 28.51
C HIS A 338 7.33 12.50 28.50
N PRO A 339 6.52 11.43 28.67
CA PRO A 339 5.06 11.52 28.58
C PRO A 339 4.43 12.44 29.64
N ALA A 340 5.06 12.61 30.80
CA ALA A 340 4.61 13.56 31.83
C ALA A 340 4.63 15.01 31.31
N LEU A 341 5.65 15.38 30.54
CA LEU A 341 5.74 16.71 29.90
C LEU A 341 4.67 16.87 28.81
N GLN A 342 4.43 15.83 28.00
CA GLN A 342 3.36 15.84 27.00
C GLN A 342 1.99 16.01 27.65
N ALA A 343 1.74 15.37 28.79
CA ALA A 343 0.50 15.50 29.55
C ALA A 343 0.28 16.94 30.07
N LEU A 344 1.34 17.57 30.62
CA LEU A 344 1.30 18.96 31.10
C LEU A 344 1.17 19.99 29.97
N ALA A 345 1.73 19.71 28.79
CA ALA A 345 1.58 20.55 27.60
C ALA A 345 0.17 20.46 27.01
N GLY A 346 -0.38 19.24 26.94
CA GLY A 346 -1.72 18.90 26.44
C GLY A 346 -1.68 17.65 25.56
N LYS A 347 -2.62 16.71 25.79
CA LYS A 347 -2.64 15.40 25.11
C LYS A 347 -2.68 15.45 23.57
N LYS A 348 -3.24 16.52 22.97
CA LYS A 348 -3.36 16.70 21.52
C LYS A 348 -2.57 17.91 21.00
N GLU A 349 -1.72 18.50 21.83
CA GLU A 349 -0.94 19.67 21.44
C GLU A 349 0.29 19.25 20.62
N ARG A 350 0.43 19.86 19.44
CA ARG A 350 1.63 19.69 18.61
C ARG A 350 2.75 20.57 19.15
N ILE A 351 3.83 19.96 19.64
CA ILE A 351 5.04 20.69 20.02
C ILE A 351 5.83 21.11 18.78
N ILE A 352 6.32 22.34 18.79
CA ILE A 352 7.19 22.92 17.76
C ILE A 352 8.60 23.09 18.29
N PHE A 353 8.73 23.48 19.56
CA PHE A 353 10.01 23.67 20.21
C PHE A 353 9.93 23.22 21.67
N ALA A 354 10.96 22.56 22.17
CA ALA A 354 11.08 22.18 23.57
C ALA A 354 12.54 22.19 24.01
N ALA A 355 12.86 22.91 25.07
CA ALA A 355 14.21 22.94 25.64
C ALA A 355 14.19 23.27 27.12
N THR A 356 15.12 22.70 27.89
CA THR A 356 15.41 23.17 29.25
C THR A 356 16.22 24.47 29.17
N ILE A 357 15.70 25.55 29.73
CA ILE A 357 16.32 26.87 29.72
C ILE A 357 16.52 27.41 31.15
N ASN A 358 17.35 28.42 31.28
CA ASN A 358 17.56 29.11 32.54
C ASN A 358 16.52 30.21 32.70
N LYS A 359 15.85 30.24 33.85
CA LYS A 359 14.93 31.30 34.25
C LYS A 359 15.43 31.96 35.52
N TYR A 360 15.44 33.29 35.52
CA TYR A 360 15.84 34.11 36.66
C TYR A 360 14.62 34.44 37.54
N ASP A 361 14.83 34.47 38.85
CA ASP A 361 13.83 34.84 39.85
C ASP A 361 13.96 36.33 40.27
N ARG A 362 13.17 36.75 41.27
CA ARG A 362 13.18 38.11 41.82
C ARG A 362 14.52 38.53 42.45
N ARG A 363 15.35 37.57 42.87
CA ARG A 363 16.68 37.75 43.44
C ARG A 363 17.79 37.50 42.40
N PHE A 364 17.44 37.37 41.12
CA PHE A 364 18.34 37.00 40.02
C PHE A 364 19.01 35.64 40.20
N LYS A 365 18.44 34.72 40.99
CA LYS A 365 18.87 33.33 41.05
C LYS A 365 18.34 32.55 39.87
N VAL A 366 19.18 31.67 39.33
CA VAL A 366 18.87 30.84 38.16
C VAL A 366 18.15 29.57 38.59
N SER A 367 17.12 29.22 37.84
CA SER A 367 16.40 27.94 37.95
C SER A 367 16.27 27.33 36.55
N LYS A 368 16.47 26.02 36.43
CA LYS A 368 16.22 25.31 35.16
C LYS A 368 14.72 25.07 35.00
N ILE A 369 14.19 25.39 33.82
CA ILE A 369 12.78 25.22 33.49
C ILE A 369 12.65 24.63 32.08
N ASP A 370 11.75 23.69 31.89
CA ASP A 370 11.44 23.16 30.56
C ASP A 370 10.48 24.13 29.87
N PHE A 371 10.90 24.67 28.73
CA PHE A 371 10.17 25.67 27.96
C PHE A 371 9.69 25.03 26.66
N LEU A 372 8.37 24.92 26.51
CA LEU A 372 7.71 24.28 25.39
C LEU A 372 6.91 25.32 24.61
N ILE A 373 7.03 25.30 23.28
CA ILE A 373 6.20 26.05 22.35
C ILE A 373 5.31 25.04 21.64
N THR A 374 4.02 25.11 21.92
CA THR A 374 2.98 24.30 21.26
C THR A 374 2.33 25.09 20.12
N ALA A 375 1.41 24.46 19.39
CA ALA A 375 0.65 25.12 18.33
C ALA A 375 -0.18 26.30 18.85
N ASN A 376 -0.64 26.24 20.10
CA ASN A 376 -1.60 27.22 20.65
C ASN A 376 -1.04 28.09 21.77
N LYS A 377 -0.03 27.62 22.50
CA LYS A 377 0.49 28.30 23.70
C LYS A 377 1.95 27.98 24.00
N ILE A 378 2.56 28.84 24.81
CA ILE A 378 3.87 28.61 25.42
C ILE A 378 3.64 28.06 26.84
N VAL A 379 4.40 27.02 27.20
CA VAL A 379 4.27 26.29 28.45
C VAL A 379 5.63 26.24 29.15
N LEU A 380 5.65 26.65 30.42
CA LEU A 380 6.84 26.61 31.28
C LEU A 380 6.61 25.58 32.38
N ILE A 381 7.44 24.53 32.42
CA ILE A 381 7.33 23.41 33.35
C ILE A 381 8.57 23.41 34.25
N GLY A 382 8.34 23.56 35.55
CA GLY A 382 9.39 23.51 36.57
C GLY A 382 9.41 22.16 37.28
N ARG A 383 10.40 21.96 38.14
CA ARG A 383 10.51 20.79 39.00
C ARG A 383 10.35 21.22 40.46
N GLU A 384 9.50 20.55 41.21
CA GLU A 384 9.30 20.78 42.65
C GLU A 384 9.36 19.45 43.41
N VAL A 385 9.81 19.48 44.66
CA VAL A 385 9.74 18.31 45.55
C VAL A 385 8.32 18.25 46.12
N GLU A 386 7.64 17.13 45.91
CA GLU A 386 6.29 16.92 46.41
C GLU A 386 6.29 16.83 47.94
N LYS A 387 5.55 17.74 48.60
CA LYS A 387 5.57 17.89 50.07
C LYS A 387 4.55 17.00 50.80
N LYS A 388 3.55 16.50 50.09
CA LYS A 388 2.38 15.76 50.64
C LYS A 388 1.98 14.64 49.66
N GLY A 389 1.49 13.51 50.16
CA GLY A 389 1.01 12.38 49.33
C GLY A 389 1.98 11.20 49.24
N LEU A 390 1.59 10.15 48.49
CA LEU A 390 2.35 8.90 48.31
C LEU A 390 3.77 9.09 47.75
N ASN A 391 3.98 10.19 47.02
CA ASN A 391 5.24 10.52 46.35
C ASN A 391 6.05 11.58 47.11
N LYS A 392 5.77 11.81 48.41
CA LYS A 392 6.50 12.77 49.25
C LYS A 392 8.02 12.59 49.13
N GLY A 393 8.72 13.68 48.83
CA GLY A 393 10.18 13.68 48.64
C GLY A 393 10.64 13.42 47.20
N LYS A 394 9.77 12.96 46.30
CA LYS A 394 10.10 12.83 44.87
C LYS A 394 10.00 14.18 44.16
N ILE A 395 10.84 14.37 43.14
CA ILE A 395 10.82 15.53 42.26
C ILE A 395 9.73 15.29 41.21
N ILE A 396 8.74 16.17 41.16
CA ILE A 396 7.64 16.14 40.19
C ILE A 396 7.73 17.32 39.23
N GLU A 397 7.34 17.11 37.97
CA GLU A 397 7.14 18.19 37.02
C GLU A 397 5.82 18.94 37.29
N VAL A 398 5.92 20.27 37.41
CA VAL A 398 4.79 21.13 37.71
C VAL A 398 4.69 22.23 36.67
N LEU A 399 3.48 22.42 36.16
CA LEU A 399 3.16 23.53 35.27
C LEU A 399 3.31 24.87 36.01
N LYS A 400 4.33 25.66 35.67
CA LYS A 400 4.63 26.94 36.32
C LYS A 400 3.91 28.12 35.68
N ARG A 401 3.76 28.08 34.35
CA ARG A 401 3.13 29.17 33.58
C ARG A 401 2.65 28.65 32.23
N GLN A 402 1.48 29.12 31.80
CA GLN A 402 1.02 29.05 30.41
C GLN A 402 0.86 30.48 29.89
N ILE A 403 1.19 30.69 28.63
CA ILE A 403 1.13 32.00 27.98
C ILE A 403 0.52 31.79 26.60
N ASN A 404 -0.59 32.44 26.31
CA ASN A 404 -1.15 32.42 24.97
C ASN A 404 -0.38 33.40 24.09
N PHE A 405 -0.30 33.14 22.79
CA PHE A 405 0.44 34.02 21.88
C PHE A 405 -0.15 35.43 21.81
N ASN A 406 -1.48 35.57 21.98
CA ASN A 406 -2.17 36.87 22.00
C ASN A 406 -1.81 37.72 23.22
N ASP A 407 -1.33 37.11 24.31
CA ASP A 407 -0.97 37.81 25.54
C ASP A 407 0.47 38.35 25.50
N ILE A 408 1.24 38.09 24.42
CA ILE A 408 2.63 38.52 24.32
C ILE A 408 2.69 39.96 23.79
N ASP A 409 3.17 40.89 24.61
CA ASP A 409 3.35 42.29 24.22
C ASP A 409 4.60 42.49 23.36
N SER A 410 5.74 41.98 23.85
CA SER A 410 7.03 42.12 23.18
C SER A 410 8.06 41.14 23.73
N ILE A 411 9.12 40.92 22.96
CA ILE A 411 10.34 40.26 23.43
C ILE A 411 11.46 41.29 23.52
N GLY A 412 11.94 41.54 24.73
CA GLY A 412 13.12 42.35 25.00
C GLY A 412 14.42 41.56 24.79
N LEU A 413 15.38 42.19 24.12
CA LEU A 413 16.69 41.65 23.77
C LEU A 413 17.75 42.73 23.97
N SER A 414 18.99 42.34 24.29
CA SER A 414 20.11 43.30 24.24
C SER A 414 20.61 43.49 22.80
N PRO A 415 21.45 44.51 22.52
CA PRO A 415 22.14 44.66 21.24
C PRO A 415 23.45 43.84 21.11
N TYR A 416 23.90 43.12 22.16
CA TYR A 416 25.19 42.41 22.19
C TYR A 416 25.07 40.89 22.05
N GLN A 417 26.16 40.13 21.89
CA GLN A 417 26.10 38.68 21.66
C GLN A 417 25.79 37.80 22.89
N ASP A 418 24.60 37.93 23.48
CA ASP A 418 24.19 37.14 24.64
C ASP A 418 23.16 36.03 24.35
N ASN A 419 22.64 35.43 25.43
CA ASN A 419 21.59 34.41 25.44
C ASN A 419 20.29 34.86 26.14
N PHE A 420 20.22 36.13 26.57
CA PHE A 420 19.08 36.62 27.34
C PHE A 420 17.88 36.92 26.45
N ILE A 421 16.70 36.63 27.01
CA ILE A 421 15.39 36.86 26.42
C ILE A 421 14.49 37.39 27.55
N ILE A 422 13.88 38.56 27.33
CA ILE A 422 12.91 39.14 28.24
C ILE A 422 11.53 39.00 27.61
N LEU A 423 10.69 38.11 28.12
CA LEU A 423 9.34 37.90 27.60
C LEU A 423 8.32 38.77 28.36
N ASN A 424 7.86 39.84 27.72
CA ASN A 424 6.85 40.76 28.25
C ASN A 424 5.46 40.28 27.86
N ILE A 425 4.55 40.25 28.83
CA ILE A 425 3.23 39.63 28.70
C ILE A 425 2.20 40.61 29.26
N HIS A 426 1.14 40.83 28.48
CA HIS A 426 0.08 41.77 28.78
C HIS A 426 -0.54 41.48 30.14
N ASN A 427 -0.71 42.52 30.95
CA ASN A 427 -1.29 42.45 32.29
C ASN A 427 -0.69 41.37 33.21
N SER A 428 0.54 40.94 32.95
CA SER A 428 1.21 39.90 33.71
C SER A 428 2.69 40.22 33.92
N TYR A 429 3.35 39.42 34.76
CA TYR A 429 4.76 39.58 35.06
C TYR A 429 5.66 39.18 33.88
N THR A 430 6.83 39.78 33.80
CA THR A 430 7.86 39.50 32.79
C THR A 430 8.63 38.23 33.15
N SER A 431 9.01 37.42 32.15
CA SER A 431 9.93 36.28 32.34
C SER A 431 11.33 36.64 31.81
N LEU A 432 12.34 36.67 32.70
CA LEU A 432 13.75 36.74 32.31
C LEU A 432 14.31 35.34 32.10
N LEU A 433 14.69 35.05 30.86
CA LEU A 433 15.12 33.74 30.38
C LEU A 433 16.50 33.84 29.75
N GLU A 434 17.23 32.73 29.78
CA GLU A 434 18.53 32.61 29.14
C GLU A 434 18.65 31.24 28.45
N THR A 435 18.98 31.25 27.17
CA THR A 435 19.21 30.03 26.40
C THR A 435 20.16 30.23 25.22
N PRO A 436 21.09 29.27 24.97
CA PRO A 436 21.88 29.29 23.76
C PRO A 436 21.05 29.10 22.49
N LEU A 437 19.81 28.59 22.61
CA LEU A 437 18.86 28.34 21.50
C LEU A 437 17.99 29.56 21.18
N LYS A 438 18.38 30.75 21.66
CA LYS A 438 17.58 31.98 21.56
C LYS A 438 17.05 32.29 20.16
N THR A 439 17.92 32.21 19.14
CA THR A 439 17.55 32.51 17.75
C THR A 439 16.41 31.61 17.25
N GLU A 440 16.50 30.31 17.53
CA GLU A 440 15.49 29.33 17.15
C GLU A 440 14.21 29.48 17.96
N LEU A 441 14.34 29.66 19.28
CA LEU A 441 13.22 29.87 20.18
C LEU A 441 12.39 31.09 19.75
N ILE A 442 13.04 32.24 19.51
CA ILE A 442 12.35 33.46 19.07
C ILE A 442 11.72 33.27 17.69
N ASN A 443 12.40 32.61 16.76
CA ASN A 443 11.82 32.32 15.45
C ASN A 443 10.57 31.44 15.56
N ALA A 444 10.60 30.43 16.44
CA ALA A 444 9.45 29.58 16.71
C ALA A 444 8.28 30.34 17.35
N ILE A 445 8.55 31.25 18.31
CA ILE A 445 7.52 32.14 18.88
C ILE A 445 6.98 33.07 17.80
N ASN A 446 7.85 33.77 17.06
CA ASN A 446 7.46 34.75 16.05
C ASN A 446 6.54 34.15 14.99
N LYS A 447 6.86 32.95 14.50
CA LYS A 447 6.01 32.24 13.54
C LYS A 447 4.63 31.93 14.11
N ARG A 448 4.55 31.46 15.35
CA ARG A 448 3.25 31.14 15.99
C ARG A 448 2.46 32.35 16.42
N TYR A 449 3.15 33.42 16.83
CA TYR A 449 2.54 34.71 17.06
C TYR A 449 1.86 35.21 15.79
N TYR A 450 2.59 35.24 14.66
CA TYR A 450 2.03 35.62 13.36
C TYR A 450 0.81 34.77 12.98
N ASP A 451 0.91 33.44 13.09
CA ASP A 451 -0.19 32.52 12.77
C ASP A 451 -1.43 32.71 13.66
N LYS A 452 -1.26 33.11 14.94
CA LYS A 452 -2.34 33.17 15.94
C LYS A 452 -2.93 34.55 16.17
N THR A 453 -2.27 35.58 15.67
CA THR A 453 -2.69 36.99 15.81
C THR A 453 -3.10 37.59 14.47
N ASP A 454 -3.52 36.76 13.51
CA ASP A 454 -3.96 37.17 12.17
C ASP A 454 -2.92 38.04 11.43
N GLY A 455 -1.64 37.64 11.52
CA GLY A 455 -0.55 38.28 10.80
C GLY A 455 0.13 39.46 11.50
N ARG A 456 -0.16 39.72 12.79
CA ARG A 456 0.62 40.73 13.54
C ARG A 456 2.08 40.30 13.67
N ILE A 457 2.97 41.28 13.63
CA ILE A 457 4.41 41.09 13.77
C ILE A 457 4.76 41.20 15.26
N LEU A 458 5.45 40.19 15.80
CA LEU A 458 5.89 40.19 17.19
C LEU A 458 6.91 41.31 17.43
N PRO A 459 6.65 42.27 18.34
CA PRO A 459 7.60 43.35 18.61
C PRO A 459 8.86 42.83 19.30
N LEU A 460 10.02 43.06 18.68
CA LEU A 460 11.34 42.73 19.22
C LEU A 460 12.08 44.01 19.61
N ASN A 461 12.28 44.23 20.91
CA ASN A 461 12.85 45.46 21.46
C ASN A 461 14.32 45.26 21.81
N PHE A 462 15.23 45.92 21.09
CA PHE A 462 16.68 45.79 21.26
C PHE A 462 17.24 46.95 22.09
N ASN A 463 17.31 46.79 23.42
CA ASN A 463 17.75 47.83 24.35
C ASN A 463 18.88 47.36 25.25
N THR A 464 19.76 48.27 25.66
CA THR A 464 20.80 48.01 26.68
C THR A 464 20.23 47.91 28.08
N SER A 465 19.06 48.49 28.35
CA SER A 465 18.39 48.43 29.64
C SER A 465 16.94 48.00 29.47
N HIS A 466 16.53 46.98 30.23
CA HIS A 466 15.16 46.45 30.22
C HIS A 466 14.57 46.45 31.63
N GLN A 467 13.31 46.88 31.76
CA GLN A 467 12.56 46.79 33.00
C GLN A 467 11.77 45.47 33.04
N ILE A 468 11.94 44.73 34.13
CA ILE A 468 11.25 43.46 34.39
C ILE A 468 10.18 43.71 35.43
N ILE A 469 8.94 43.40 35.11
CA ILE A 469 7.82 43.41 36.05
C ILE A 469 7.82 42.08 36.80
N LEU A 470 7.88 42.12 38.13
CA LEU A 470 7.89 40.93 38.97
C LEU A 470 6.46 40.41 39.22
N LYS A 471 6.34 39.09 39.39
CA LYS A 471 5.10 38.46 39.85
C LYS A 471 4.66 39.08 41.18
N LYS A 472 3.44 39.61 41.24
CA LYS A 472 2.84 40.07 42.50
C LYS A 472 2.68 38.86 43.43
N THR A 473 3.30 38.92 44.60
CA THR A 473 3.17 37.92 45.68
C THR A 473 2.75 38.60 46.97
N ARG A 474 2.27 37.83 47.96
CA ARG A 474 1.92 38.36 49.29
C ARG A 474 3.03 39.18 49.95
N PHE A 475 4.30 38.85 49.66
CA PHE A 475 5.50 39.48 50.25
C PHE A 475 6.14 40.55 49.34
N GLY A 476 5.38 41.08 48.37
CA GLY A 476 5.79 42.20 47.53
C GLY A 476 5.90 41.87 46.03
N GLY A 477 5.71 42.92 45.22
CA GLY A 477 5.91 42.94 43.77
C GLY A 477 6.97 43.96 43.35
N GLY A 478 6.70 44.70 42.29
CA GLY A 478 7.53 45.80 41.79
C GLY A 478 8.32 45.46 40.53
N SER A 479 9.25 46.34 40.16
CA SER A 479 10.11 46.17 39.00
C SER A 479 11.57 45.94 39.36
N ARG A 480 12.31 45.35 38.42
CA ARG A 480 13.77 45.21 38.41
C ARG A 480 14.30 45.71 37.08
N ILE A 481 15.59 46.02 37.02
CA ILE A 481 16.22 46.48 35.79
C ILE A 481 17.35 45.51 35.43
N VAL A 482 17.46 45.13 34.16
CA VAL A 482 18.62 44.42 33.62
C VAL A 482 19.35 45.36 32.70
N LYS A 483 20.62 45.64 33.01
CA LYS A 483 21.50 46.50 32.22
C LYS A 483 22.57 45.65 31.58
N PHE A 484 22.64 45.70 30.26
CA PHE A 484 23.62 45.04 29.42
C PHE A 484 24.71 46.03 29.04
N SER A 485 25.96 45.64 29.25
CA SER A 485 27.15 46.41 28.89
C SER A 485 28.14 45.51 28.17
N LYS A 486 28.96 46.08 27.29
CA LYS A 486 30.06 45.37 26.63
C LYS A 486 31.26 45.29 27.57
N ASN A 487 31.99 44.17 27.54
CA ASN A 487 33.28 44.01 28.20
C ASN A 487 34.26 43.40 27.19
N ASP A 488 35.13 44.22 26.60
CA ASP A 488 36.02 43.80 25.52
C ASP A 488 37.13 42.83 25.99
N ASN A 489 37.44 42.82 27.29
CA ASN A 489 38.54 42.02 27.85
C ASN A 489 38.11 40.58 28.22
N GLY A 490 36.83 40.25 28.12
CA GLY A 490 36.29 38.95 28.58
C GLY A 490 35.56 38.19 27.48
N SER A 491 35.92 36.92 27.29
CA SER A 491 35.21 36.01 26.37
C SER A 491 33.86 35.53 26.91
N SER A 492 33.64 35.58 28.23
CA SER A 492 32.48 35.01 28.92
C SER A 492 31.55 36.08 29.50
N THR A 493 30.27 35.75 29.63
CA THR A 493 29.25 36.62 30.23
C THR A 493 29.40 36.68 31.74
N GLN A 494 29.53 37.88 32.31
CA GLN A 494 29.63 38.09 33.76
C GLN A 494 28.38 38.78 34.31
N LEU A 495 27.87 38.30 35.45
CA LEU A 495 26.62 38.76 36.07
C LEU A 495 26.89 39.37 37.45
N PHE A 496 26.53 40.63 37.64
CA PHE A 496 26.68 41.33 38.91
C PHE A 496 25.33 41.88 39.39
N PRO A 497 24.64 41.17 40.30
CA PRO A 497 23.42 41.69 40.92
C PRO A 497 23.77 42.76 41.97
N LYS A 498 23.28 43.99 41.80
CA LYS A 498 23.41 45.09 42.77
C LYS A 498 22.04 45.68 43.08
N GLY A 499 21.50 45.36 44.25
CA GLY A 499 20.18 45.82 44.69
C GLY A 499 19.05 45.39 43.75
N LYS A 500 18.38 46.35 43.11
CA LYS A 500 17.27 46.10 42.16
C LYS A 500 17.72 45.97 40.69
N ILE A 501 19.03 46.02 40.44
CA ILE A 501 19.61 46.03 39.09
C ILE A 501 20.50 44.80 38.91
N LEU A 502 20.37 44.11 37.77
CA LEU A 502 21.29 43.08 37.31
C LEU A 502 22.17 43.69 36.21
N PHE A 503 23.47 43.79 36.46
CA PHE A 503 24.45 44.19 35.47
C PHE A 503 24.97 42.95 34.75
N VAL A 504 24.90 42.94 33.42
CA VAL A 504 25.30 41.84 32.55
C VAL A 504 26.39 42.35 31.61
N TYR A 505 27.61 41.86 31.78
CA TYR A 505 28.74 42.21 30.93
C TYR A 505 28.96 41.13 29.87
N ILE A 506 29.05 41.54 28.61
CA ILE A 506 29.03 40.65 27.44
C ILE A 506 30.29 40.88 26.61
N GLY A 507 30.98 39.79 26.25
CA GLY A 507 32.14 39.83 25.37
C GLY A 507 31.80 40.23 23.92
N PRO A 508 32.80 40.51 23.08
CA PRO A 508 32.60 40.99 21.70
C PRO A 508 32.07 39.92 20.73
N GLY A 509 30.98 40.22 20.03
CA GLY A 509 30.34 39.32 19.07
C GLY A 509 30.76 39.51 17.62
N LEU A 510 30.16 38.70 16.73
CA LEU A 510 30.22 38.97 15.29
C LEU A 510 29.35 40.17 14.95
N SER A 511 29.66 40.82 13.83
CA SER A 511 28.86 41.94 13.32
C SER A 511 27.38 41.58 13.19
N GLY A 512 26.50 42.57 13.40
CA GLY A 512 25.05 42.38 13.25
C GLY A 512 24.61 41.99 11.84
N ASN A 513 25.48 42.21 10.86
CA ASN A 513 25.26 41.93 9.45
C ASN A 513 25.75 40.51 9.09
N ALA A 514 26.32 39.75 10.03
CA ALA A 514 26.81 38.40 9.80
C ALA A 514 25.66 37.45 9.39
N LYS A 515 25.75 36.95 8.15
CA LYS A 515 24.76 36.05 7.54
C LYS A 515 25.17 34.59 7.67
N PRO A 516 24.22 33.64 7.58
CA PRO A 516 24.53 32.23 7.39
C PRO A 516 25.43 32.02 6.18
N THR A 517 26.46 31.19 6.33
CA THR A 517 27.25 30.72 5.19
C THR A 517 26.59 29.49 4.58
N ASP A 518 26.60 29.41 3.25
CA ASP A 518 26.22 28.19 2.51
C ASP A 518 27.30 27.11 2.58
N GLU A 519 28.49 27.46 3.06
CA GLU A 519 29.62 26.56 3.17
C GLU A 519 29.29 25.37 4.08
N ARG A 520 29.40 24.18 3.51
CA ARG A 520 29.40 22.93 4.25
C ARG A 520 30.50 23.06 5.30
N ILE A 521 30.20 22.82 6.57
CA ILE A 521 31.19 22.22 7.46
C ILE A 521 31.36 20.79 6.93
N THR A 522 32.08 20.63 5.81
CA THR A 522 32.87 19.43 5.61
C THR A 522 33.87 19.46 6.75
N MET A 523 33.64 18.64 7.77
CA MET A 523 34.76 18.15 8.56
C MET A 523 35.69 17.47 7.54
N LYS A 524 36.62 18.24 6.96
CA LYS A 524 37.72 17.68 6.19
C LYS A 524 38.46 16.81 7.21
N GLY A 525 38.43 15.50 6.97
CA GLY A 525 39.04 14.54 7.85
C GLY A 525 40.52 14.85 8.01
N HIS A 526 40.92 15.29 9.21
CA HIS A 526 42.20 14.88 9.77
C HIS A 526 41.95 13.59 10.56
N TYR A 527 41.66 12.53 9.82
CA TYR A 527 42.02 11.18 10.25
C TYR A 527 43.22 10.77 9.41
N GLU A 528 44.32 11.52 9.54
CA GLU A 528 45.61 10.93 9.24
C GLU A 528 45.82 9.83 10.29
N ARG A 529 45.77 8.58 9.81
CA ARG A 529 46.23 7.39 10.52
C ARG A 529 47.72 7.55 10.82
N ASN A 530 48.07 8.37 11.80
CA ASN A 530 49.39 8.33 12.39
C ASN A 530 49.44 7.13 13.32
N LYS A 531 49.90 6.01 12.73
CA LYS A 531 50.58 4.92 13.42
C LYS A 531 51.64 5.53 14.35
N ILE A 532 51.37 5.62 15.64
CA ILE A 532 52.44 5.69 16.65
C ILE A 532 51.99 4.80 17.81
N SER A 533 52.29 3.51 17.62
CA SER A 533 52.80 2.65 18.69
C SER A 533 54.00 3.32 19.36
N SER A 534 54.11 3.13 20.68
CA SER A 534 55.22 3.49 21.57
C SER A 534 55.58 4.97 21.69
N LEU A 535 55.16 5.59 22.80
CA LEU A 535 56.06 6.34 23.69
C LEU A 535 55.36 6.57 25.03
N ILE A 536 55.59 5.61 25.91
CA ILE A 536 55.63 5.79 27.35
C ILE A 536 56.77 6.78 27.63
N THR A 537 56.49 7.89 28.31
CA THR A 537 57.45 8.44 29.28
C THR A 537 56.74 9.38 30.24
N HIS A 538 56.96 9.05 31.51
CA HIS A 538 56.61 9.72 32.75
C HIS A 538 56.57 11.25 32.69
N GLN A 539 55.50 11.83 33.22
CA GLN A 539 55.61 12.94 34.16
C GLN A 539 54.47 12.85 35.18
N THR A 540 54.89 12.58 36.41
CA THR A 540 54.13 12.56 37.64
C THR A 540 53.78 13.98 38.07
N SER A 541 52.51 14.25 38.35
CA SER A 541 52.14 15.11 39.47
C SER A 541 50.75 14.75 39.97
N SER A 542 50.70 14.53 41.27
CA SER A 542 49.59 14.12 42.11
C SER A 542 48.54 15.23 42.23
N LEU A 543 47.26 14.84 42.18
CA LEU A 543 46.16 15.45 42.95
C LEU A 543 44.96 14.49 42.95
N SER A 544 44.55 14.10 44.15
CA SER A 544 43.51 13.15 44.51
C SER A 544 42.07 13.69 44.30
N PRO A 545 41.06 12.81 44.22
CA PRO A 545 39.80 13.10 43.53
C PRO A 545 38.77 13.79 44.42
N GLN A 546 38.30 14.97 43.99
CA GLN A 546 37.05 15.54 44.51
C GLN A 546 35.87 15.06 43.65
N HIS A 547 35.05 14.19 44.24
CA HIS A 547 33.73 13.86 43.74
C HIS A 547 32.87 15.13 43.67
N VAL A 548 32.70 15.67 42.46
CA VAL A 548 31.63 16.63 42.18
C VAL A 548 30.77 16.04 41.06
N THR A 549 29.72 15.34 41.49
CA THR A 549 28.60 14.89 40.67
C THR A 549 27.78 16.10 40.21
N THR A 550 28.28 16.82 39.22
CA THR A 550 27.45 17.80 38.50
C THR A 550 27.05 17.20 37.17
N SER A 551 25.74 17.03 36.99
CA SER A 551 25.11 16.58 35.75
C SER A 551 25.35 17.60 34.62
N ASN A 552 26.51 17.51 34.00
CA ASN A 552 26.83 18.16 32.74
C ASN A 552 26.00 17.51 31.62
N ARG A 553 24.74 17.94 31.46
CA ARG A 553 24.02 17.71 30.19
C ARG A 553 24.67 18.58 29.12
N VAL A 554 25.74 18.06 28.52
CA VAL A 554 26.23 18.52 27.22
C VAL A 554 25.14 18.17 26.21
N TYR A 555 24.68 19.16 25.44
CA TYR A 555 23.77 18.90 24.33
C TYR A 555 24.49 17.96 23.35
N PRO A 556 23.98 16.76 23.06
CA PRO A 556 24.63 15.89 22.10
C PRO A 556 24.67 16.61 20.75
N LEU A 557 25.88 16.91 20.27
CA LEU A 557 26.10 16.95 18.83
C LEU A 557 25.81 15.53 18.38
N ILE A 558 24.75 15.32 17.60
CA ILE A 558 24.55 14.06 16.91
C ILE A 558 25.73 13.91 15.95
N ASN A 559 26.78 13.23 16.41
CA ASN A 559 27.80 12.64 15.57
C ASN A 559 27.10 11.52 14.81
N ASN A 560 26.71 11.80 13.57
CA ASN A 560 26.35 10.76 12.61
C ASN A 560 27.61 9.97 12.25
N ASN A 561 28.06 9.11 13.14
CA ASN A 561 29.06 8.08 12.89
C ASN A 561 28.78 6.93 13.86
N HIS A 562 27.82 6.07 13.51
CA HIS A 562 27.80 4.66 13.91
C HIS A 562 26.96 3.88 12.89
N THR A 563 27.70 3.26 11.96
CA THR A 563 27.63 1.83 11.60
C THR A 563 26.32 1.09 11.89
N ASP A 564 25.68 0.72 10.79
CA ASP A 564 25.02 -0.57 10.52
C ASP A 564 24.46 -1.34 11.73
N ILE A 565 23.16 -1.16 11.98
CA ILE A 565 22.34 -2.21 12.58
C ILE A 565 21.10 -2.40 11.71
N ASN A 566 21.03 -3.62 11.17
CA ASN A 566 19.87 -4.26 10.57
C ASN A 566 18.59 -3.98 11.35
N ARG A 567 17.50 -3.65 10.64
CA ARG A 567 16.21 -4.38 10.67
C ARG A 567 15.09 -3.57 10.01
N ASN A 568 14.52 -4.21 9.00
CA ASN A 568 13.10 -4.48 8.80
C ASN A 568 12.07 -3.42 9.20
N ASN A 569 11.35 -2.99 8.15
CA ASN A 569 9.90 -2.94 8.02
C ASN A 569 9.09 -2.01 8.94
N GLY A 570 8.32 -1.15 8.29
CA GLY A 570 7.23 -0.41 8.90
C GLY A 570 7.16 1.05 8.46
N THR A 571 7.03 1.33 7.16
CA THR A 571 6.51 2.64 6.74
C THR A 571 5.28 2.44 5.87
N THR A 572 4.14 2.79 6.47
CA THR A 572 2.83 2.91 5.87
C THR A 572 2.89 3.88 4.68
N HIS A 573 2.50 3.38 3.51
CA HIS A 573 2.36 4.17 2.29
C HIS A 573 1.20 5.17 2.42
N LEU A 574 1.53 6.45 2.56
CA LEU A 574 0.62 7.55 2.20
C LEU A 574 0.61 7.66 0.68
N GLN A 575 -0.46 7.16 0.05
CA GLN A 575 -0.74 7.36 -1.37
C GLN A 575 -1.00 8.86 -1.65
N ASN A 576 -0.17 9.44 -2.50
CA ASN A 576 -0.40 10.72 -3.15
C ASN A 576 -1.44 10.52 -4.26
N ALA A 577 -2.66 11.00 -4.06
CA ALA A 577 -3.68 11.09 -5.10
C ALA A 577 -3.52 12.40 -5.89
N ILE A 578 -3.47 12.25 -7.21
CA ILE A 578 -3.35 13.30 -8.23
C ILE A 578 -4.69 14.04 -8.37
N CYS A 579 -4.63 15.37 -8.46
CA CYS A 579 -5.75 16.30 -8.64
C CYS A 579 -6.60 15.96 -9.88
N ARG A 580 -7.90 15.73 -9.68
CA ARG A 580 -8.96 15.97 -10.68
C ARG A 580 -10.12 16.71 -10.00
N TYR A 581 -10.73 17.60 -10.78
CA TYR A 581 -11.70 18.64 -10.43
C TYR A 581 -13.00 18.12 -9.75
N PRO A 582 -13.73 18.98 -9.01
CA PRO A 582 -14.59 18.55 -7.92
C PRO A 582 -15.99 18.14 -8.38
N GLU A 583 -16.33 16.87 -8.22
CA GLU A 583 -17.72 16.42 -8.18
C GLU A 583 -18.30 16.57 -6.77
N LYS A 584 -19.58 16.95 -6.70
CA LYS A 584 -20.32 17.21 -5.46
C LYS A 584 -20.28 16.01 -4.49
N PRO A 585 -20.21 16.26 -3.17
CA PRO A 585 -19.92 15.23 -2.18
C PRO A 585 -21.05 14.20 -2.09
N LYS A 586 -20.72 12.93 -2.37
CA LYS A 586 -21.56 11.79 -1.99
C LYS A 586 -21.57 11.70 -0.44
N PRO A 587 -22.73 11.39 0.18
CA PRO A 587 -22.81 11.30 1.64
C PRO A 587 -21.83 10.26 2.20
N PRO A 588 -21.29 10.47 3.41
CA PRO A 588 -20.27 9.61 3.98
C PRO A 588 -20.79 8.18 4.12
N LEU A 589 -20.10 7.23 3.47
CA LEU A 589 -20.29 5.81 3.71
C LEU A 589 -20.05 5.57 5.20
N LYS A 590 -21.08 5.08 5.91
CA LYS A 590 -20.90 4.63 7.30
C LYS A 590 -19.74 3.62 7.32
N PRO A 591 -18.72 3.81 8.18
CA PRO A 591 -17.59 2.89 8.23
C PRO A 591 -18.12 1.46 8.46
N ARG A 592 -17.73 0.54 7.58
CA ARG A 592 -18.01 -0.89 7.73
C ARG A 592 -17.52 -1.31 9.12
N LEU A 593 -18.46 -1.63 10.01
CA LEU A 593 -18.14 -2.22 11.29
C LEU A 593 -17.47 -3.57 11.00
N LEU A 594 -16.21 -3.71 11.41
CA LEU A 594 -15.55 -5.01 11.38
C LEU A 594 -16.26 -5.94 12.37
N PRO A 595 -16.38 -7.25 12.07
CA PRO A 595 -16.92 -8.22 13.02
C PRO A 595 -16.16 -8.17 14.34
N LEU A 596 -16.85 -8.29 15.47
CA LEU A 596 -16.22 -8.35 16.80
C LEU A 596 -16.07 -9.81 17.22
N VAL A 597 -15.01 -10.10 17.96
CA VAL A 597 -14.80 -11.40 18.62
C VAL A 597 -14.63 -11.20 20.11
N GLU A 598 -15.04 -12.19 20.90
CA GLU A 598 -14.87 -12.29 22.35
C GLU A 598 -13.92 -13.44 22.69
N ALA A 599 -12.89 -13.16 23.48
CA ALA A 599 -11.92 -14.16 23.91
C ALA A 599 -12.54 -15.18 24.88
N LEU A 600 -12.52 -16.47 24.50
CA LEU A 600 -12.94 -17.59 25.36
C LEU A 600 -11.81 -18.03 26.30
N TYR A 601 -10.55 -17.89 25.85
CA TYR A 601 -9.34 -18.27 26.57
C TYR A 601 -8.33 -17.11 26.52
N SER A 602 -7.55 -16.93 27.59
CA SER A 602 -6.43 -15.98 27.58
C SER A 602 -5.33 -16.51 26.66
N TYR A 603 -4.68 -15.62 25.92
CA TYR A 603 -3.58 -15.93 25.04
C TYR A 603 -2.45 -14.90 25.22
N GLU A 604 -1.22 -15.37 25.34
CA GLU A 604 -0.03 -14.53 25.47
C GLU A 604 0.82 -14.70 24.20
N ALA A 605 1.07 -13.58 23.50
CA ALA A 605 1.84 -13.54 22.27
C ALA A 605 3.25 -14.11 22.46
N GLN A 606 3.62 -15.06 21.61
CA GLN A 606 4.92 -15.69 21.54
C GLN A 606 5.84 -14.99 20.52
N ASP A 607 5.27 -14.28 19.54
CA ASP A 607 6.00 -13.46 18.57
C ASP A 607 5.47 -12.01 18.49
N THR A 608 6.25 -11.13 17.87
CA THR A 608 6.03 -9.69 17.74
C THR A 608 4.83 -9.30 16.88
N ASP A 609 4.37 -10.19 16.01
CA ASP A 609 3.21 -10.03 15.13
C ASP A 609 1.91 -10.62 15.72
N GLU A 610 1.95 -11.20 16.91
CA GLU A 610 0.78 -11.76 17.62
C GLU A 610 0.14 -10.79 18.62
N LEU A 611 -1.12 -11.03 18.98
CA LEU A 611 -1.89 -10.27 19.97
C LEU A 611 -2.05 -11.05 21.28
N SER A 612 -1.70 -10.44 22.42
CA SER A 612 -2.08 -10.95 23.74
C SER A 612 -3.43 -10.40 24.18
N PHE A 613 -4.28 -11.24 24.76
CA PHE A 613 -5.60 -10.87 25.31
C PHE A 613 -6.00 -11.78 26.48
N LEU A 614 -6.90 -11.29 27.33
CA LEU A 614 -7.46 -12.04 28.45
C LEU A 614 -8.87 -12.56 28.11
N VAL A 615 -9.31 -13.62 28.81
CA VAL A 615 -10.70 -14.11 28.72
C VAL A 615 -11.70 -12.96 28.90
N GLY A 616 -12.66 -12.87 27.98
CA GLY A 616 -13.71 -11.84 27.96
C GLY A 616 -13.34 -10.55 27.22
N ASP A 617 -12.09 -10.38 26.79
CA ASP A 617 -11.71 -9.24 25.95
C ASP A 617 -12.46 -9.28 24.61
N LYS A 618 -12.96 -8.12 24.17
CA LYS A 618 -13.66 -7.95 22.88
C LYS A 618 -12.85 -7.10 21.93
N PHE A 619 -12.64 -7.57 20.70
CA PHE A 619 -11.82 -6.87 19.72
C PHE A 619 -12.22 -7.16 18.27
N GLU A 620 -11.74 -6.31 17.35
CA GLU A 620 -12.15 -6.37 15.94
C GLU A 620 -11.43 -7.49 15.20
N LEU A 621 -12.18 -8.29 14.44
CA LEU A 621 -11.66 -9.29 13.51
C LEU A 621 -11.40 -8.66 12.14
N VAL A 622 -10.15 -8.70 11.70
CA VAL A 622 -9.68 -8.08 10.46
C VAL A 622 -9.67 -9.08 9.30
N ASN A 623 -9.16 -10.29 9.53
CA ASN A 623 -9.07 -11.34 8.49
C ASN A 623 -9.05 -12.75 9.12
N LYS A 624 -9.64 -13.73 8.43
CA LYS A 624 -9.58 -15.16 8.78
C LYS A 624 -8.70 -15.88 7.76
N ASP A 625 -7.55 -16.37 8.20
CA ASP A 625 -6.70 -17.22 7.35
C ASP A 625 -7.12 -18.69 7.48
N SER A 626 -6.94 -19.46 6.40
CA SER A 626 -7.24 -20.90 6.37
C SER A 626 -6.33 -21.73 7.26
N SER A 627 -5.18 -21.20 7.71
CA SER A 627 -4.28 -21.86 8.66
C SER A 627 -4.84 -21.99 10.08
N GLY A 628 -5.96 -21.33 10.39
CA GLY A 628 -6.52 -21.25 11.74
C GLY A 628 -6.00 -20.07 12.57
N TRP A 629 -5.02 -19.32 12.07
CA TRP A 629 -4.57 -18.05 12.64
C TRP A 629 -5.33 -16.88 12.05
N TRP A 630 -6.00 -16.10 12.88
CA TRP A 630 -6.80 -14.95 12.46
C TRP A 630 -6.08 -13.65 12.81
N GLN A 631 -6.38 -12.59 12.07
CA GLN A 631 -5.82 -11.27 12.31
C GLN A 631 -6.84 -10.39 13.02
N GLY A 632 -6.44 -9.77 14.12
CA GLY A 632 -7.30 -8.94 14.96
C GLY A 632 -6.76 -7.55 15.18
N ARG A 633 -7.59 -6.67 15.74
CA ARG A 633 -7.19 -5.32 16.13
C ARG A 633 -7.70 -4.98 17.53
N MET A 634 -6.75 -4.70 18.43
CA MET A 634 -7.01 -4.24 19.80
C MET A 634 -6.42 -2.84 20.00
N LYS A 635 -7.27 -1.85 20.31
CA LYS A 635 -6.89 -0.44 20.55
C LYS A 635 -5.97 0.11 19.43
N ASN A 636 -4.65 0.05 19.63
CA ASN A 636 -3.63 0.59 18.73
C ASN A 636 -2.71 -0.48 18.10
N ARG A 637 -2.97 -1.78 18.31
CA ARG A 637 -2.15 -2.88 17.79
C ARG A 637 -3.00 -3.83 16.93
N THR A 638 -2.43 -4.28 15.83
CA THR A 638 -2.95 -5.35 14.97
C THR A 638 -2.00 -6.52 15.02
N GLY A 639 -2.51 -7.74 15.08
CA GLY A 639 -1.67 -8.93 15.10
C GLY A 639 -2.48 -10.22 14.95
N LEU A 640 -1.77 -11.34 14.88
CA LEU A 640 -2.32 -12.67 14.72
C LEU A 640 -2.74 -13.27 16.06
N PHE A 641 -3.74 -14.14 16.03
CA PHE A 641 -4.18 -14.93 17.18
C PHE A 641 -4.85 -16.24 16.73
N PRO A 642 -4.91 -17.29 17.58
CA PRO A 642 -5.57 -18.54 17.22
C PRO A 642 -7.09 -18.35 17.13
N GLY A 643 -7.69 -18.66 15.99
CA GLY A 643 -9.13 -18.45 15.75
C GLY A 643 -10.03 -19.25 16.70
N ASN A 644 -9.56 -20.40 17.19
CA ASN A 644 -10.28 -21.24 18.16
C ASN A 644 -10.29 -20.69 19.60
N TYR A 645 -9.52 -19.62 19.88
CA TYR A 645 -9.49 -18.99 21.21
C TYR A 645 -10.59 -17.94 21.40
N VAL A 646 -11.35 -17.64 20.35
CA VAL A 646 -12.37 -16.60 20.36
C VAL A 646 -13.69 -17.12 19.82
N ARG A 647 -14.77 -16.41 20.15
CA ARG A 647 -16.09 -16.57 19.56
C ARG A 647 -16.49 -15.28 18.85
N GLU A 648 -16.98 -15.38 17.62
CA GLU A 648 -17.56 -14.24 16.89
C GLU A 648 -18.86 -13.76 17.56
N LEU A 649 -19.02 -12.43 17.64
CA LEU A 649 -20.17 -11.75 18.24
C LEU A 649 -21.20 -11.30 17.22
#